data_AF-A0A1F4UU87-F1
#
_entry.id   AF-A0A1F4UU87-F1
#
_cell.length_a   1.000
_cell.length_b   1.000
_cell.length_c   1.000
_cell.angle_alpha   90.00
_cell.angle_beta   90.00
_cell.angle_gamma   90.00
#
_symmetry.space_group_name_H-M   'P 1'
#
loop_
_entity.id
_entity.type
_entity.pdbx_description
1 polymer ?
#
loop_
_entity_poly.entity_id
_entity_poly.type
_entity_poly.pdbx_seq_one_letter_code
_entity_poly.pdbx_strand_id
1 'polypeptide(L)'
;MKKLINIFILILVLSFIFQGNGLAQGSDPVIVAGGDIVCNNLNTNYSNTTCHHKFTADTISWINPTAVLTLGDDQYPDGVLSDFNNYYDKTWGLFKNITYPSPGNHDYHTSGGSGYFTYFGERAGDPSKGYYSFDLGSWHLISLNGEIDHTTGSQQVAWLRQDLAAHNNVCTLGYWHEPRFSSGSLHGSSTSVAPLFQAMYDYRADIVLNGHDHFYERFLPQNPSGVSEPTRGVTEFVVGNAGKSLYAFGSALPTSDYRYNGGYGVLKLTLHPTSYDWQLIKDDSAHTVIDSGSGTCIGATQVSQTPTPTLTPTPTPTPAPSLTPTPTPTPTPTPTTTVTPTSSPTPTPTTTISPTPTPTSTPVPIGGGDACGNGGVNIDDLKCVLQNWLAKLTNSVDQFQDGRINALDFSVVLKSLQANITPTSTPVPTASPIPTPTPSPDLTNKKTYTASSIDFANPERGFMKQSSVFVDQPLDLAKVRALQSSDTLVWIYFRLDNYRDERDSYGVTLTDYHGKLLDQTALDTIDKVFDTARSRGLKLVIRFVYNPGPKSSSDPMKVNPDVPLNLVLDHIDQLKLILQNNTDVIAAMQAGFVGHWGEWHSSKYLNNLEDRKRITDTLLTVLPSDRTLMIRYPRYQQRFYGGPISDSQAFTGTNLSRLGLHDDAFLKDDTDDGTFKSNAAGVKISTYCDNSSLGETQCWRNFVYQNSKYSPVGGEASLDNPPRSSCPNAVLQMENMHWSFINNGFNQTVLNSWINDGCMPEIRRRLGYRLELKEAALQENLSPGNTLSVSVSLRNSGFASMYNPRPVYLVLQNTSNRYEFKLNSVDPKKWEAGKSYVINSSVNLPANVVSGTYKLALWMPDLSESLKNNSAYSVRFANFDVWDETLGYNILDPDMIVQ
;
A
#
# COMPACT_ATOMS: atom_id res chain seq x y z
N MET A 1 17.84 -6.85 56.66
CA MET A 1 16.60 -6.12 56.99
C MET A 1 15.36 -6.93 56.60
N LYS A 2 15.08 -8.00 57.35
CA LYS A 2 13.76 -8.67 57.40
C LYS A 2 12.92 -8.18 58.58
N LYS A 3 13.17 -6.94 59.02
CA LYS A 3 12.34 -6.20 60.00
C LYS A 3 12.11 -4.73 59.59
N LEU A 4 12.29 -4.41 58.31
CA LEU A 4 11.95 -3.11 57.71
C LEU A 4 11.06 -3.25 56.45
N ILE A 5 10.58 -4.46 56.17
CA ILE A 5 9.62 -4.75 55.08
C ILE A 5 8.16 -4.73 55.59
N ASN A 6 7.94 -4.63 56.91
CA ASN A 6 6.60 -4.57 57.50
C ASN A 6 6.09 -3.15 57.81
N ILE A 7 6.77 -2.09 57.35
CA ILE A 7 6.30 -0.69 57.53
C ILE A 7 6.17 0.06 56.19
N PHE A 8 6.58 -0.54 55.06
CA PHE A 8 6.30 -0.02 53.71
C PHE A 8 5.10 -0.68 53.01
N ILE A 9 4.43 -1.64 53.68
CA ILE A 9 3.18 -2.29 53.23
C ILE A 9 1.93 -1.60 53.84
N LEU A 10 2.09 -0.57 54.68
CA LEU A 10 0.96 0.11 55.34
C LEU A 10 0.61 1.50 54.77
N ILE A 11 1.33 2.01 53.76
CA ILE A 11 1.01 3.28 53.07
C ILE A 11 0.67 3.06 51.58
N LEU A 12 0.74 1.83 51.08
CA LEU A 12 0.29 1.45 49.73
C LEU A 12 -0.96 0.55 49.72
N VAL A 13 -1.70 0.53 50.84
CA VAL A 13 -2.98 -0.22 51.00
C VAL A 13 -4.18 0.72 51.24
N LEU A 14 -4.03 2.03 51.06
CA LEU A 14 -5.14 3.00 51.25
C LEU A 14 -5.33 3.97 50.06
N SER A 15 -5.29 3.44 48.83
CA SER A 15 -5.86 4.14 47.66
C SER A 15 -6.54 3.20 46.66
N PHE A 16 -7.10 2.08 47.14
CA PHE A 16 -8.05 1.27 46.38
C PHE A 16 -9.40 1.24 47.08
N ILE A 17 -10.15 2.35 46.97
CA ILE A 17 -11.61 2.32 47.01
C ILE A 17 -12.09 3.33 45.93
N PHE A 18 -12.77 2.79 44.93
CA PHE A 18 -13.33 3.40 43.70
C PHE A 18 -12.36 3.77 42.57
N GLN A 19 -12.18 2.85 41.61
CA GLN A 19 -12.49 3.09 40.18
C GLN A 19 -12.43 1.78 39.39
N GLY A 20 -13.37 1.62 38.47
CA GLY A 20 -13.74 0.34 37.84
C GLY A 20 -12.77 -0.22 36.80
N ASN A 21 -13.03 -1.49 36.47
CA ASN A 21 -12.33 -2.34 35.52
C ASN A 21 -11.92 -1.65 34.20
N GLY A 22 -10.62 -1.57 33.96
CA GLY A 22 -10.02 -1.39 32.63
C GLY A 22 -8.79 -2.31 32.52
N LEU A 23 -8.83 -3.27 31.59
CA LEU A 23 -7.73 -4.21 31.32
C LEU A 23 -6.53 -3.43 30.75
N ALA A 24 -5.34 -3.62 31.31
CA ALA A 24 -4.09 -3.12 30.74
C ALA A 24 -3.70 -3.97 29.52
N GLN A 25 -3.58 -3.34 28.34
CA GLN A 25 -3.30 -4.00 27.06
C GLN A 25 -1.79 -4.23 26.89
N GLY A 26 -1.35 -5.49 26.79
CA GLY A 26 0.01 -5.86 26.38
C GLY A 26 0.24 -5.65 24.88
N SER A 27 1.50 -5.65 24.43
CA SER A 27 1.84 -5.56 23.00
C SER A 27 1.33 -6.78 22.21
N ASP A 28 0.89 -6.56 20.96
CA ASP A 28 0.37 -7.61 20.08
C ASP A 28 1.39 -8.73 19.81
N PRO A 29 1.01 -10.02 19.92
CA PRO A 29 1.89 -11.13 19.59
C PRO A 29 2.35 -11.13 18.13
N VAL A 30 3.60 -11.52 17.90
CA VAL A 30 4.14 -11.74 16.54
C VAL A 30 4.44 -13.23 16.38
N ILE A 31 3.90 -13.84 15.32
CA ILE A 31 4.23 -15.22 14.96
C ILE A 31 5.01 -15.25 13.65
N VAL A 32 5.88 -16.25 13.51
CA VAL A 32 6.52 -16.59 12.24
C VAL A 32 6.15 -18.00 11.84
N ALA A 33 5.76 -18.21 10.58
CA ALA A 33 5.35 -19.50 10.05
C ALA A 33 6.12 -19.88 8.78
N GLY A 34 6.37 -21.18 8.60
CA GLY A 34 6.93 -21.76 7.39
C GLY A 34 6.97 -23.29 7.43
N GLY A 35 6.87 -23.93 6.27
CA GLY A 35 6.99 -25.38 6.09
C GLY A 35 8.14 -25.74 5.15
N ASP A 36 8.42 -27.05 5.06
CA ASP A 36 9.39 -27.60 4.11
C ASP A 36 10.79 -27.05 4.35
N ILE A 37 11.34 -27.36 5.52
CA ILE A 37 12.37 -26.52 6.14
C ILE A 37 13.78 -27.10 5.92
N VAL A 38 14.20 -28.07 6.73
CA VAL A 38 15.62 -28.37 6.93
C VAL A 38 16.08 -29.54 6.09
N CYS A 39 17.17 -29.36 5.34
CA CYS A 39 17.82 -30.46 4.63
C CYS A 39 18.90 -31.12 5.49
N ASN A 40 19.26 -32.37 5.18
CA ASN A 40 20.35 -33.11 5.81
C ASN A 40 21.77 -32.61 5.45
N ASN A 41 21.94 -31.29 5.37
CA ASN A 41 23.18 -30.64 4.97
C ASN A 41 23.28 -29.22 5.57
N LEU A 42 24.37 -28.93 6.30
CA LEU A 42 24.68 -27.60 6.87
C LEU A 42 25.56 -26.71 5.96
N ASN A 43 25.92 -27.17 4.77
CA ASN A 43 26.96 -26.58 3.93
C ASN A 43 26.53 -25.23 3.33
N THR A 44 27.36 -24.19 3.49
CA THR A 44 27.07 -22.79 3.20
C THR A 44 27.10 -22.36 1.71
N ASN A 45 27.31 -23.29 0.78
CA ASN A 45 27.43 -22.99 -0.65
C ASN A 45 26.09 -23.22 -1.35
N TYR A 46 25.26 -22.17 -1.47
CA TYR A 46 23.91 -22.26 -1.99
C TYR A 46 23.72 -21.49 -3.30
N SER A 47 23.08 -22.14 -4.28
CA SER A 47 22.44 -21.49 -5.44
C SER A 47 20.98 -21.22 -5.10
N ASN A 48 20.30 -20.39 -5.92
CA ASN A 48 18.88 -20.02 -5.79
C ASN A 48 17.87 -21.21 -5.84
N THR A 49 18.32 -22.46 -5.78
CA THR A 49 17.51 -23.68 -5.94
C THR A 49 17.83 -24.77 -4.91
N THR A 50 18.78 -24.55 -4.00
CA THR A 50 19.24 -25.56 -3.03
C THR A 50 19.15 -25.06 -1.60
N CYS A 51 18.33 -25.72 -0.79
CA CYS A 51 18.12 -25.58 0.66
C CYS A 51 18.58 -24.31 1.41
N HIS A 52 17.67 -23.46 1.89
CA HIS A 52 17.99 -22.16 2.52
C HIS A 52 17.65 -22.05 4.03
N HIS A 53 17.42 -23.18 4.71
CA HIS A 53 16.94 -23.20 6.11
C HIS A 53 17.78 -22.39 7.12
N LYS A 54 19.09 -22.18 6.86
CA LYS A 54 19.92 -21.30 7.69
C LYS A 54 19.53 -19.82 7.55
N PHE A 55 19.31 -19.32 6.34
CA PHE A 55 19.01 -17.91 6.09
C PHE A 55 17.60 -17.54 6.56
N THR A 56 16.66 -18.46 6.40
CA THR A 56 15.33 -18.30 6.97
C THR A 56 15.40 -18.31 8.50
N ALA A 57 16.19 -19.18 9.14
CA ALA A 57 16.43 -19.10 10.58
C ALA A 57 17.09 -17.78 11.04
N ASP A 58 18.04 -17.24 10.26
CA ASP A 58 18.62 -15.91 10.53
C ASP A 58 17.55 -14.81 10.43
N THR A 59 16.60 -14.96 9.50
CA THR A 59 15.43 -14.06 9.36
C THR A 59 14.48 -14.18 10.56
N ILE A 60 14.19 -15.38 11.07
CA ILE A 60 13.42 -15.56 12.30
C ILE A 60 14.11 -14.85 13.47
N SER A 61 15.43 -14.97 13.59
CA SER A 61 16.21 -14.28 14.63
C SER A 61 16.06 -12.76 14.53
N TRP A 62 16.08 -12.21 13.31
CA TRP A 62 15.87 -10.78 13.08
C TRP A 62 14.46 -10.32 13.43
N ILE A 63 13.44 -11.11 13.11
CA ILE A 63 12.04 -10.80 13.45
C ILE A 63 11.82 -10.81 14.96
N ASN A 64 12.52 -11.70 15.68
CA ASN A 64 12.38 -11.92 17.12
C ASN A 64 10.90 -12.18 17.55
N PRO A 65 10.27 -13.26 17.04
CA PRO A 65 8.85 -13.49 17.25
C PRO A 65 8.51 -13.99 18.65
N THR A 66 7.23 -13.85 19.00
CA THR A 66 6.61 -14.46 20.19
C THR A 66 6.44 -15.97 20.04
N ALA A 67 6.13 -16.45 18.82
CA ALA A 67 6.00 -17.87 18.53
C ALA A 67 6.44 -18.21 17.10
N VAL A 68 6.88 -19.45 16.90
CA VAL A 68 7.19 -20.02 15.57
C VAL A 68 6.23 -21.17 15.30
N LEU A 69 5.56 -21.17 14.15
CA LEU A 69 4.72 -22.28 13.69
C LEU A 69 5.47 -22.99 12.57
N THR A 70 5.72 -24.29 12.72
CA THR A 70 6.20 -25.08 11.58
C THR A 70 5.02 -25.77 10.92
N LEU A 71 5.01 -25.76 9.59
CA LEU A 71 3.89 -26.20 8.77
C LEU A 71 4.14 -27.60 8.16
N GLY A 72 4.86 -28.46 8.88
CA GLY A 72 5.22 -29.81 8.43
C GLY A 72 6.46 -29.85 7.54
N ASP A 73 6.96 -31.07 7.35
CA ASP A 73 8.23 -31.34 6.66
C ASP A 73 9.40 -30.58 7.30
N ASP A 74 9.50 -30.73 8.61
CA ASP A 74 10.49 -30.02 9.41
C ASP A 74 11.92 -30.45 9.03
N GLN A 75 12.13 -31.76 8.84
CA GLN A 75 13.43 -32.36 8.55
C GLN A 75 13.36 -33.33 7.36
N TYR A 76 14.16 -33.04 6.32
CA TYR A 76 14.38 -33.87 5.14
C TYR A 76 15.67 -34.73 5.22
N PRO A 77 15.73 -35.85 4.47
CA PRO A 77 14.67 -36.40 3.64
C PRO A 77 13.63 -37.18 4.44
N ASP A 78 13.93 -37.56 5.68
CA ASP A 78 13.01 -38.27 6.55
C ASP A 78 13.14 -37.67 7.96
N GLY A 79 12.03 -37.55 8.69
CA GLY A 79 11.99 -37.01 10.05
C GLY A 79 12.61 -37.93 11.10
N VAL A 80 13.81 -38.47 10.85
CA VAL A 80 14.57 -39.29 11.79
C VAL A 80 15.21 -38.42 12.87
N LEU A 81 15.18 -38.90 14.11
CA LEU A 81 15.70 -38.16 15.27
C LEU A 81 17.18 -37.75 15.12
N SER A 82 17.99 -38.57 14.44
CA SER A 82 19.39 -38.23 14.17
C SER A 82 19.51 -36.96 13.33
N ASP A 83 18.65 -36.77 12.33
CA ASP A 83 18.74 -35.65 11.41
C ASP A 83 18.17 -34.39 12.06
N PHE A 84 17.10 -34.52 12.84
CA PHE A 84 16.65 -33.44 13.71
C PHE A 84 17.79 -32.93 14.61
N ASN A 85 18.52 -33.82 15.28
CA ASN A 85 19.62 -33.44 16.16
C ASN A 85 20.86 -32.89 15.41
N ASN A 86 21.12 -33.40 14.21
CA ASN A 86 22.30 -33.04 13.43
C ASN A 86 22.11 -31.78 12.59
N TYR A 87 20.88 -31.51 12.12
CA TYR A 87 20.60 -30.45 11.14
C TYR A 87 19.55 -29.47 11.63
N TYR A 88 18.31 -29.92 11.91
CA TYR A 88 17.24 -29.02 12.35
C TYR A 88 17.62 -28.22 13.60
N ASP A 89 18.19 -28.90 14.58
CA ASP A 89 18.66 -28.34 15.85
C ASP A 89 19.66 -27.20 15.69
N LYS A 90 20.39 -27.16 14.56
CA LYS A 90 21.44 -26.17 14.30
C LYS A 90 20.93 -24.90 13.64
N THR A 91 19.66 -24.87 13.23
CA THR A 91 19.05 -23.73 12.53
C THR A 91 17.69 -23.38 13.14
N TRP A 92 16.60 -23.95 12.66
CA TRP A 92 15.26 -23.68 13.18
C TRP A 92 15.07 -24.18 14.63
N GLY A 93 15.82 -25.19 15.06
CA GLY A 93 15.80 -25.67 16.44
C GLY A 93 16.29 -24.64 17.48
N LEU A 94 16.94 -23.56 17.05
CA LEU A 94 17.27 -22.42 17.93
C LEU A 94 16.02 -21.78 18.56
N PHE A 95 14.85 -21.92 17.91
CA PHE A 95 13.57 -21.35 18.36
C PHE A 95 12.67 -22.38 19.02
N LYS A 96 13.14 -23.61 19.27
CA LYS A 96 12.31 -24.73 19.77
C LYS A 96 11.51 -24.41 21.03
N ASN A 97 12.01 -23.51 21.88
CA ASN A 97 11.33 -23.06 23.10
C ASN A 97 10.11 -22.13 22.84
N ILE A 98 9.92 -21.67 21.62
CA ILE A 98 8.77 -20.89 21.16
C ILE A 98 8.11 -21.52 19.92
N THR A 99 8.55 -22.72 19.51
CA THR A 99 7.97 -23.45 18.38
C THR A 99 6.72 -24.23 18.78
N TYR A 100 5.69 -24.15 17.96
CA TYR A 100 4.46 -24.93 18.00
C TYR A 100 4.33 -25.68 16.67
N PRO A 101 4.89 -26.90 16.57
CA PRO A 101 5.03 -27.60 15.31
C PRO A 101 3.74 -28.35 14.87
N SER A 102 3.56 -28.50 13.56
CA SER A 102 2.66 -29.49 12.95
C SER A 102 3.49 -30.47 12.11
N PRO A 103 3.16 -31.78 12.08
CA PRO A 103 3.90 -32.74 11.26
C PRO A 103 3.46 -32.69 9.79
N GLY A 104 4.37 -33.07 8.88
CA GLY A 104 4.11 -33.34 7.47
C GLY A 104 4.52 -34.75 7.04
N ASN A 105 4.39 -35.04 5.74
CA ASN A 105 4.55 -36.40 5.24
C ASN A 105 5.99 -36.92 5.43
N HIS A 106 7.01 -36.07 5.30
CA HIS A 106 8.40 -36.45 5.56
C HIS A 106 8.66 -36.75 7.04
N ASP A 107 7.91 -36.17 7.97
CA ASP A 107 8.02 -36.48 9.40
C ASP A 107 7.52 -37.91 9.71
N TYR A 108 6.51 -38.36 8.97
CA TYR A 108 5.88 -39.68 9.05
C TYR A 108 6.58 -40.79 8.25
N HIS A 109 7.68 -40.48 7.56
CA HIS A 109 8.57 -41.51 7.02
C HIS A 109 9.25 -42.34 8.11
N THR A 110 9.17 -41.90 9.38
CA THR A 110 9.43 -42.74 10.54
C THR A 110 8.12 -43.30 11.10
N SER A 111 8.14 -44.54 11.60
CA SER A 111 6.94 -45.20 12.14
C SER A 111 6.24 -44.31 13.18
N GLY A 112 5.03 -43.86 12.86
CA GLY A 112 4.21 -43.01 13.72
C GLY A 112 4.80 -41.62 14.01
N GLY A 113 5.68 -41.09 13.13
CA GLY A 113 6.32 -39.79 13.33
C GLY A 113 7.31 -39.78 14.50
N SER A 114 7.85 -40.94 14.89
CA SER A 114 8.63 -41.11 16.12
C SER A 114 9.80 -40.13 16.28
N GLY A 115 10.49 -39.74 15.20
CA GLY A 115 11.59 -38.78 15.29
C GLY A 115 11.10 -37.35 15.57
N TYR A 116 10.04 -36.91 14.90
CA TYR A 116 9.35 -35.63 15.14
C TYR A 116 8.86 -35.52 16.60
N PHE A 117 8.10 -36.51 17.08
CA PHE A 117 7.57 -36.49 18.44
C PHE A 117 8.67 -36.59 19.51
N THR A 118 9.72 -37.37 19.26
CA THR A 118 10.85 -37.45 20.20
C THR A 118 11.65 -36.15 20.22
N TYR A 119 11.84 -35.50 19.07
CA TYR A 119 12.56 -34.23 19.01
C TYR A 119 11.76 -33.12 19.70
N PHE A 120 10.53 -32.84 19.27
CA PHE A 120 9.75 -31.71 19.80
C PHE A 120 9.18 -31.96 21.19
N GLY A 121 8.99 -33.22 21.60
CA GLY A 121 8.46 -33.57 22.93
C GLY A 121 7.10 -32.94 23.17
N GLU A 122 6.90 -32.33 24.35
CA GLU A 122 5.64 -31.69 24.74
C GLU A 122 5.17 -30.59 23.77
N ARG A 123 6.08 -30.01 22.97
CA ARG A 123 5.72 -28.99 21.97
C ARG A 123 4.84 -29.55 20.86
N ALA A 124 5.00 -30.83 20.50
CA ALA A 124 4.21 -31.49 19.47
C ALA A 124 2.84 -32.00 19.98
N GLY A 125 2.45 -31.66 21.21
CA GLY A 125 1.22 -32.14 21.84
C GLY A 125 1.29 -33.61 22.23
N ASP A 126 0.12 -34.24 22.34
CA ASP A 126 0.00 -35.66 22.66
C ASP A 126 0.47 -36.51 21.46
N PRO A 127 1.56 -37.31 21.59
CA PRO A 127 2.10 -38.09 20.48
C PRO A 127 1.17 -39.22 20.00
N SER A 128 0.11 -39.55 20.75
CA SER A 128 -0.93 -40.47 20.28
C SER A 128 -1.94 -39.81 19.34
N LYS A 129 -1.91 -38.47 19.21
CA LYS A 129 -2.83 -37.66 18.41
C LYS A 129 -2.08 -36.84 17.34
N GLY A 130 -1.06 -36.09 17.74
CA GLY A 130 -0.31 -35.19 16.86
C GLY A 130 -1.03 -33.90 16.46
N TYR A 131 -2.13 -33.56 17.11
CA TYR A 131 -2.88 -32.31 16.94
C TYR A 131 -3.25 -31.71 18.30
N TYR A 132 -3.31 -30.39 18.39
CA TYR A 132 -3.57 -29.65 19.63
C TYR A 132 -3.95 -28.19 19.32
N SER A 133 -4.44 -27.47 20.33
CA SER A 133 -4.78 -26.04 20.23
C SER A 133 -4.18 -25.25 21.41
N PHE A 134 -4.03 -23.94 21.23
CA PHE A 134 -3.54 -23.03 22.26
C PHE A 134 -3.97 -21.59 21.96
N ASP A 135 -4.02 -20.76 23.00
CA ASP A 135 -4.30 -19.34 22.84
C ASP A 135 -3.00 -18.52 22.85
N LEU A 136 -2.92 -17.53 21.96
CA LEU A 136 -1.82 -16.56 21.91
C LEU A 136 -2.38 -15.14 21.79
N GLY A 137 -2.26 -14.36 22.86
CA GLY A 137 -2.98 -13.09 22.96
C GLY A 137 -4.49 -13.33 22.97
N SER A 138 -5.21 -12.70 22.04
CA SER A 138 -6.66 -12.89 21.85
C SER A 138 -7.01 -13.99 20.84
N TRP A 139 -6.01 -14.61 20.20
CA TRP A 139 -6.21 -15.56 19.11
C TRP A 139 -6.25 -16.98 19.62
N HIS A 140 -7.10 -17.79 19.00
CA HIS A 140 -7.11 -19.25 19.17
C HIS A 140 -6.37 -19.91 17.99
N LEU A 141 -5.29 -20.64 18.27
CA LEU A 141 -4.44 -21.28 17.27
C LEU A 141 -4.57 -22.80 17.36
N ILE A 142 -4.64 -23.48 16.21
CA ILE A 142 -4.90 -24.92 16.12
C ILE A 142 -3.89 -25.59 15.18
N SER A 143 -3.06 -26.49 15.74
CA SER A 143 -2.17 -27.38 14.99
C SER A 143 -2.90 -28.68 14.66
N LEU A 144 -2.96 -29.03 13.37
CA LEU A 144 -3.62 -30.24 12.87
C LEU A 144 -2.62 -31.14 12.15
N ASN A 145 -2.98 -32.42 12.03
CA ASN A 145 -2.14 -33.48 11.50
C ASN A 145 -2.76 -34.09 10.24
N GLY A 146 -2.20 -33.75 9.07
CA GLY A 146 -2.62 -34.27 7.76
C GLY A 146 -2.32 -35.76 7.56
N GLU A 147 -1.38 -36.31 8.33
CA GLU A 147 -0.79 -37.65 8.11
C GLU A 147 -1.55 -38.79 8.80
N ILE A 148 -2.63 -38.46 9.53
CA ILE A 148 -3.51 -39.43 10.19
C ILE A 148 -4.94 -39.29 9.64
N ASP A 149 -5.86 -40.15 10.10
CA ASP A 149 -7.26 -40.06 9.66
C ASP A 149 -7.87 -38.68 9.95
N HIS A 150 -8.20 -37.98 8.88
CA HIS A 150 -8.82 -36.66 8.85
C HIS A 150 -10.11 -36.66 8.03
N THR A 151 -10.73 -37.84 7.84
CA THR A 151 -12.06 -37.94 7.25
C THR A 151 -13.12 -37.29 8.16
N THR A 152 -14.31 -36.98 7.61
CA THR A 152 -15.41 -36.38 8.40
C THR A 152 -15.78 -37.16 9.65
N GLY A 153 -15.57 -38.49 9.66
CA GLY A 153 -15.84 -39.37 10.80
C GLY A 153 -14.66 -39.56 11.75
N SER A 154 -13.51 -38.94 11.50
CA SER A 154 -12.30 -39.17 12.28
C SER A 154 -12.36 -38.52 13.66
N GLN A 155 -11.59 -39.07 14.59
CA GLN A 155 -11.45 -38.50 15.94
C GLN A 155 -10.87 -37.08 15.91
N GLN A 156 -9.99 -36.78 14.96
CA GLN A 156 -9.40 -35.47 14.79
C GLN A 156 -10.45 -34.43 14.35
N VAL A 157 -11.26 -34.71 13.33
CA VAL A 157 -12.30 -33.77 12.88
C VAL A 157 -13.38 -33.58 13.94
N ALA A 158 -13.74 -34.64 14.66
CA ALA A 158 -14.67 -34.55 15.79
C ALA A 158 -14.11 -33.68 16.92
N TRP A 159 -12.83 -33.86 17.26
CA TRP A 159 -12.13 -33.02 18.25
C TRP A 159 -12.05 -31.56 17.79
N LEU A 160 -11.65 -31.31 16.54
CA LEU A 160 -11.52 -29.96 15.98
C LEU A 160 -12.83 -29.17 16.09
N ARG A 161 -13.95 -29.79 15.74
CA ARG A 161 -15.27 -29.14 15.88
C ARG A 161 -15.64 -28.86 17.34
N GLN A 162 -15.27 -29.74 18.27
CA GLN A 162 -15.51 -29.54 19.70
C GLN A 162 -14.63 -28.41 20.24
N ASP A 163 -13.38 -28.36 19.82
CA ASP A 163 -12.40 -27.34 20.18
C ASP A 163 -12.85 -25.96 19.68
N LEU A 164 -13.18 -25.84 18.39
CA LEU A 164 -13.74 -24.63 17.79
C LEU A 164 -15.06 -24.19 18.43
N ALA A 165 -15.90 -25.12 18.88
CA ALA A 165 -17.14 -24.80 19.58
C ALA A 165 -16.90 -24.31 21.02
N ALA A 166 -15.79 -24.69 21.65
CA ALA A 166 -15.45 -24.34 23.02
C ALA A 166 -14.72 -22.99 23.12
N HIS A 167 -14.11 -22.52 22.04
CA HIS A 167 -13.32 -21.28 21.99
C HIS A 167 -14.03 -20.19 21.20
N ASN A 168 -14.61 -19.21 21.91
CA ASN A 168 -15.34 -18.08 21.31
C ASN A 168 -14.44 -16.87 21.01
N ASN A 169 -13.16 -17.11 20.72
CA ASN A 169 -12.22 -16.04 20.38
C ASN A 169 -12.69 -15.31 19.13
N VAL A 170 -12.40 -14.00 19.06
CA VAL A 170 -12.77 -13.18 17.90
C VAL A 170 -12.01 -13.60 16.65
N CYS A 171 -10.80 -14.14 16.84
CA CYS A 171 -9.90 -14.54 15.79
C CYS A 171 -9.39 -15.98 15.99
N THR A 172 -9.37 -16.78 14.92
CA THR A 172 -8.95 -18.18 14.90
C THR A 172 -8.05 -18.48 13.70
N LEU A 173 -6.95 -19.18 13.95
CA LEU A 173 -5.99 -19.63 12.94
C LEU A 173 -5.77 -21.13 13.05
N GLY A 174 -5.92 -21.86 11.94
CA GLY A 174 -5.55 -23.28 11.84
C GLY A 174 -4.32 -23.50 10.97
N TYR A 175 -3.53 -24.53 11.25
CA TYR A 175 -2.39 -24.87 10.41
C TYR A 175 -2.08 -26.38 10.41
N TRP A 176 -1.65 -26.87 9.25
CA TRP A 176 -1.22 -28.26 9.00
C TRP A 176 -0.39 -28.32 7.71
N HIS A 177 0.07 -29.50 7.30
CA HIS A 177 0.99 -29.63 6.18
C HIS A 177 0.37 -29.38 4.79
N GLU A 178 -0.47 -30.26 4.27
CA GLU A 178 -0.91 -30.16 2.86
C GLU A 178 -2.03 -29.14 2.63
N PRO A 179 -1.91 -28.25 1.63
CA PRO A 179 -2.89 -27.20 1.38
C PRO A 179 -4.19 -27.73 0.80
N ARG A 180 -5.31 -27.16 1.23
CA ARG A 180 -6.60 -27.45 0.58
C ARG A 180 -6.62 -26.83 -0.82
N PHE A 181 -6.03 -25.66 -0.99
CA PHE A 181 -5.92 -24.96 -2.26
C PHE A 181 -4.46 -24.60 -2.53
N SER A 182 -3.96 -25.01 -3.70
CA SER A 182 -2.62 -24.67 -4.17
C SER A 182 -2.60 -24.67 -5.70
N SER A 183 -1.91 -23.69 -6.28
CA SER A 183 -1.62 -23.58 -7.71
C SER A 183 -0.30 -24.27 -8.08
N GLY A 184 0.15 -25.26 -7.31
CA GLY A 184 1.38 -26.03 -7.58
C GLY A 184 1.26 -26.95 -8.79
N SER A 185 2.35 -27.09 -9.56
CA SER A 185 2.37 -28.04 -10.69
C SER A 185 2.77 -29.45 -10.29
N LEU A 186 3.38 -29.62 -9.11
CA LEU A 186 3.87 -30.91 -8.62
C LEU A 186 2.84 -31.59 -7.72
N HIS A 187 2.37 -30.90 -6.66
CA HIS A 187 1.38 -31.42 -5.71
C HIS A 187 0.01 -30.77 -5.94
N GLY A 188 -0.07 -29.45 -5.80
CA GLY A 188 -1.31 -28.71 -6.01
C GLY A 188 -2.32 -28.91 -4.87
N SER A 189 -3.61 -28.74 -5.16
CA SER A 189 -4.67 -28.77 -4.15
C SER A 189 -4.94 -30.18 -3.60
N SER A 190 -4.96 -30.34 -2.28
CA SER A 190 -5.29 -31.61 -1.61
C SER A 190 -6.76 -31.68 -1.19
N THR A 191 -7.53 -32.56 -1.83
CA THR A 191 -8.95 -32.78 -1.47
C THR A 191 -9.13 -33.63 -0.22
N SER A 192 -8.10 -34.35 0.20
CA SER A 192 -8.11 -35.21 1.41
C SER A 192 -8.38 -34.37 2.66
N VAL A 193 -7.71 -33.23 2.81
CA VAL A 193 -7.84 -32.29 3.94
C VAL A 193 -9.11 -31.42 3.91
N ALA A 194 -10.00 -31.61 2.91
CA ALA A 194 -11.24 -30.85 2.82
C ALA A 194 -12.13 -30.89 4.08
N PRO A 195 -12.23 -32.00 4.84
CA PRO A 195 -13.00 -32.02 6.09
C PRO A 195 -12.41 -31.10 7.18
N LEU A 196 -11.08 -30.94 7.24
CA LEU A 196 -10.42 -30.01 8.17
C LEU A 196 -10.75 -28.57 7.78
N PHE A 197 -10.53 -28.21 6.52
CA PHE A 197 -10.86 -26.87 6.01
C PHE A 197 -12.35 -26.54 6.17
N GLN A 198 -13.24 -27.51 5.92
CA GLN A 198 -14.68 -27.36 6.12
C GLN A 198 -15.02 -27.08 7.58
N ALA A 199 -14.38 -27.78 8.54
CA ALA A 199 -14.58 -27.50 9.96
C ALA A 199 -14.11 -26.08 10.33
N MET A 200 -12.94 -25.65 9.85
CA MET A 200 -12.46 -24.28 10.05
C MET A 200 -13.44 -23.24 9.49
N TYR A 201 -13.94 -23.44 8.27
CA TYR A 201 -14.93 -22.56 7.63
C TYR A 201 -16.28 -22.53 8.38
N ASP A 202 -16.78 -23.68 8.83
CA ASP A 202 -18.07 -23.77 9.54
C ASP A 202 -18.07 -22.96 10.84
N TYR A 203 -16.92 -22.88 11.50
CA TYR A 203 -16.70 -22.11 12.73
C TYR A 203 -16.03 -20.76 12.49
N ARG A 204 -15.99 -20.29 11.23
CA ARG A 204 -15.54 -18.94 10.85
C ARG A 204 -14.09 -18.64 11.25
N ALA A 205 -13.20 -19.60 11.06
CA ALA A 205 -11.77 -19.34 11.16
C ALA A 205 -11.32 -18.30 10.13
N ASP A 206 -10.32 -17.52 10.49
CA ASP A 206 -9.85 -16.40 9.67
C ASP A 206 -8.73 -16.81 8.71
N ILE A 207 -7.81 -17.63 9.23
CA ILE A 207 -6.58 -18.00 8.55
C ILE A 207 -6.37 -19.51 8.59
N VAL A 208 -5.96 -20.06 7.46
CA VAL A 208 -5.35 -21.38 7.34
C VAL A 208 -3.93 -21.23 6.79
N LEU A 209 -2.95 -21.87 7.44
CA LEU A 209 -1.56 -21.90 6.99
C LEU A 209 -1.13 -23.33 6.62
N ASN A 210 -0.45 -23.48 5.48
CA ASN A 210 0.05 -24.75 4.96
C ASN A 210 1.47 -24.66 4.41
N GLY A 211 2.13 -25.81 4.24
CA GLY A 211 3.42 -25.99 3.55
C GLY A 211 3.26 -26.83 2.28
N HIS A 212 4.08 -27.87 2.15
CA HIS A 212 4.06 -28.95 1.15
C HIS A 212 4.43 -28.54 -0.27
N ASP A 213 3.77 -27.53 -0.82
CA ASP A 213 4.14 -26.94 -2.09
C ASP A 213 5.22 -25.87 -1.84
N HIS A 214 6.43 -26.08 -2.37
CA HIS A 214 7.60 -25.27 -2.04
C HIS A 214 7.64 -23.91 -2.74
N PHE A 215 6.67 -23.06 -2.45
CA PHE A 215 6.55 -21.67 -2.85
C PHE A 215 5.68 -20.92 -1.83
N TYR A 216 5.54 -19.61 -2.02
CA TYR A 216 4.52 -18.84 -1.31
C TYR A 216 3.30 -18.61 -2.19
N GLU A 217 2.11 -18.87 -1.67
CA GLU A 217 0.85 -18.49 -2.31
C GLU A 217 -0.17 -18.03 -1.27
N ARG A 218 -0.88 -16.94 -1.56
CA ARG A 218 -1.96 -16.41 -0.73
C ARG A 218 -3.24 -16.36 -1.52
N PHE A 219 -4.32 -16.79 -0.91
CA PHE A 219 -5.65 -16.81 -1.51
C PHE A 219 -6.53 -15.68 -0.97
N LEU A 220 -7.47 -15.21 -1.80
CA LEU A 220 -8.61 -14.41 -1.32
C LEU A 220 -9.42 -15.23 -0.29
N PRO A 221 -10.14 -14.58 0.65
CA PRO A 221 -11.07 -15.27 1.54
C PRO A 221 -12.02 -16.15 0.72
N GLN A 222 -12.05 -17.44 1.00
CA GLN A 222 -12.75 -18.41 0.15
C GLN A 222 -13.50 -19.48 0.96
N ASN A 223 -14.54 -20.01 0.35
CA ASN A 223 -15.29 -21.13 0.89
C ASN A 223 -14.61 -22.48 0.57
N PRO A 224 -15.09 -23.61 1.13
CA PRO A 224 -14.48 -24.93 0.94
C PRO A 224 -14.50 -25.47 -0.51
N SER A 225 -15.19 -24.78 -1.42
CA SER A 225 -15.21 -25.06 -2.87
C SER A 225 -14.22 -24.20 -3.66
N GLY A 226 -13.47 -23.29 -3.03
CA GLY A 226 -12.48 -22.44 -3.69
C GLY A 226 -13.11 -21.24 -4.40
N VAL A 227 -14.28 -20.79 -3.93
CA VAL A 227 -14.95 -19.60 -4.42
C VAL A 227 -14.77 -18.47 -3.42
N SER A 228 -14.42 -17.27 -3.91
CA SER A 228 -14.22 -16.10 -3.06
C SER A 228 -15.50 -15.74 -2.30
N GLU A 229 -15.37 -15.54 -0.99
CA GLU A 229 -16.44 -15.14 -0.08
C GLU A 229 -15.89 -14.13 0.96
N PRO A 230 -15.77 -12.83 0.62
CA PRO A 230 -15.03 -11.85 1.43
C PRO A 230 -15.50 -11.65 2.88
N THR A 231 -16.75 -11.98 3.19
CA THR A 231 -17.36 -11.74 4.52
C THR A 231 -17.37 -12.98 5.43
N ARG A 232 -16.92 -14.14 4.94
CA ARG A 232 -17.04 -15.42 5.66
C ARG A 232 -15.99 -16.46 5.28
N GLY A 233 -15.38 -16.34 4.11
CA GLY A 233 -14.37 -17.26 3.63
C GLY A 233 -13.10 -17.21 4.48
N VAL A 234 -12.36 -18.31 4.48
CA VAL A 234 -11.09 -18.43 5.17
C VAL A 234 -9.98 -17.96 4.23
N THR A 235 -9.02 -17.19 4.74
CA THR A 235 -7.81 -16.83 3.98
C THR A 235 -6.79 -17.95 4.12
N GLU A 236 -6.38 -18.57 3.02
CA GLU A 236 -5.35 -19.62 3.02
C GLU A 236 -4.00 -19.08 2.56
N PHE A 237 -2.93 -19.50 3.22
CA PHE A 237 -1.55 -19.23 2.86
C PHE A 237 -0.78 -20.55 2.72
N VAL A 238 -0.16 -20.76 1.56
CA VAL A 238 0.89 -21.77 1.35
C VAL A 238 2.22 -21.08 1.58
N VAL A 239 3.01 -21.58 2.52
CA VAL A 239 4.30 -21.03 2.96
C VAL A 239 5.35 -22.13 2.99
N GLY A 240 5.48 -22.88 1.89
CA GLY A 240 6.42 -24.00 1.77
C GLY A 240 7.81 -23.59 1.27
N ASN A 241 8.10 -22.30 1.16
CA ASN A 241 9.41 -21.80 0.72
C ASN A 241 10.36 -21.48 1.89
N ALA A 242 10.23 -22.16 3.03
CA ALA A 242 11.01 -21.85 4.23
C ALA A 242 12.40 -22.50 4.25
N GLY A 243 12.68 -23.43 3.34
CA GLY A 243 14.05 -23.92 3.17
C GLY A 243 14.26 -24.85 2.00
N LYS A 244 13.48 -25.92 1.85
CA LYS A 244 13.68 -26.97 0.84
C LYS A 244 13.46 -26.47 -0.59
N SER A 245 14.17 -27.09 -1.55
CA SER A 245 14.20 -26.73 -2.97
C SER A 245 12.82 -26.36 -3.55
N LEU A 246 12.73 -25.17 -4.16
CA LEU A 246 11.48 -24.59 -4.64
C LEU A 246 10.81 -25.42 -5.76
N TYR A 247 9.48 -25.37 -5.80
CA TYR A 247 8.65 -26.00 -6.84
C TYR A 247 8.09 -24.98 -7.82
N ALA A 248 7.75 -25.44 -9.03
CA ALA A 248 7.13 -24.59 -10.03
C ALA A 248 5.61 -24.44 -9.79
N PHE A 249 5.08 -23.29 -10.20
CA PHE A 249 3.63 -23.09 -10.27
C PHE A 249 3.03 -23.78 -11.49
N GLY A 250 1.83 -24.33 -11.31
CA GLY A 250 0.90 -24.67 -12.36
C GLY A 250 -0.02 -23.51 -12.72
N SER A 251 -1.23 -23.85 -13.19
CA SER A 251 -2.26 -22.86 -13.48
C SER A 251 -2.75 -22.23 -12.19
N ALA A 252 -2.88 -20.89 -12.18
CA ALA A 252 -3.43 -20.18 -11.05
C ALA A 252 -4.88 -20.59 -10.80
N LEU A 253 -5.22 -20.89 -9.55
CA LEU A 253 -6.62 -21.05 -9.14
C LEU A 253 -7.35 -19.69 -9.17
N PRO A 254 -8.68 -19.65 -9.36
CA PRO A 254 -9.44 -18.40 -9.46
C PRO A 254 -9.29 -17.43 -8.28
N THR A 255 -9.05 -17.96 -7.08
CA THR A 255 -8.89 -17.21 -5.82
C THR A 255 -7.44 -16.97 -5.44
N SER A 256 -6.47 -17.43 -6.25
CA SER A 256 -5.04 -17.15 -6.06
C SER A 256 -4.80 -15.64 -6.18
N ASP A 257 -4.47 -14.98 -5.08
CA ASP A 257 -4.31 -13.53 -5.02
C ASP A 257 -2.85 -13.12 -5.23
N TYR A 258 -1.93 -13.81 -4.53
CA TYR A 258 -0.50 -13.56 -4.65
C TYR A 258 0.29 -14.85 -4.70
N ARG A 259 1.32 -14.89 -5.56
CA ARG A 259 2.18 -16.05 -5.77
C ARG A 259 3.63 -15.59 -5.85
N TYR A 260 4.50 -16.24 -5.09
CA TYR A 260 5.92 -15.95 -5.09
C TYR A 260 6.75 -17.23 -5.09
N ASN A 261 7.59 -17.35 -6.12
CA ASN A 261 8.57 -18.41 -6.30
C ASN A 261 9.94 -17.82 -6.70
N GLY A 262 10.23 -16.62 -6.18
CA GLY A 262 11.47 -15.87 -6.47
C GLY A 262 12.59 -16.10 -5.46
N GLY A 263 12.38 -16.98 -4.48
CA GLY A 263 13.32 -17.25 -3.39
C GLY A 263 12.62 -17.76 -2.14
N TYR A 264 13.38 -17.82 -1.06
CA TYR A 264 12.97 -18.37 0.22
C TYR A 264 12.53 -17.28 1.19
N GLY A 265 11.75 -17.66 2.20
CA GLY A 265 11.27 -16.70 3.18
C GLY A 265 10.40 -17.35 4.26
N VAL A 266 9.93 -16.52 5.17
CA VAL A 266 9.02 -16.90 6.24
C VAL A 266 7.85 -15.92 6.32
N LEU A 267 6.66 -16.42 6.68
CA LEU A 267 5.49 -15.56 6.89
C LEU A 267 5.53 -15.02 8.31
N LYS A 268 5.58 -13.70 8.47
CA LYS A 268 5.38 -13.01 9.73
C LYS A 268 3.92 -12.57 9.84
N LEU A 269 3.26 -12.88 10.95
CA LEU A 269 1.94 -12.35 11.29
C LEU A 269 2.02 -11.57 12.60
N THR A 270 1.43 -10.37 12.63
CA THR A 270 1.18 -9.61 13.86
C THR A 270 -0.29 -9.76 14.20
N LEU A 271 -0.57 -10.30 15.39
CA LEU A 271 -1.90 -10.73 15.81
C LEU A 271 -2.54 -9.67 16.71
N HIS A 272 -3.51 -8.92 16.18
CA HIS A 272 -4.26 -7.92 16.94
C HIS A 272 -5.55 -8.52 17.54
N PRO A 273 -6.21 -7.85 18.50
CA PRO A 273 -7.45 -8.32 19.11
C PRO A 273 -8.58 -8.71 18.14
N THR A 274 -8.66 -8.05 16.99
CA THR A 274 -9.77 -8.15 16.02
C THR A 274 -9.30 -8.19 14.57
N SER A 275 -7.98 -8.24 14.34
CA SER A 275 -7.36 -8.16 13.02
C SER A 275 -5.97 -8.78 13.04
N TYR A 276 -5.35 -8.90 11.89
CA TYR A 276 -3.96 -9.34 11.74
C TYR A 276 -3.29 -8.57 10.61
N ASP A 277 -1.99 -8.36 10.75
CA ASP A 277 -1.12 -7.93 9.66
C ASP A 277 -0.26 -9.13 9.22
N TRP A 278 0.00 -9.28 7.92
CA TRP A 278 0.93 -10.29 7.40
C TRP A 278 2.06 -9.67 6.60
N GLN A 279 3.22 -10.31 6.61
CA GLN A 279 4.38 -9.99 5.78
C GLN A 279 5.09 -11.28 5.38
N LEU A 280 5.27 -11.56 4.09
CA LEU A 280 6.25 -12.54 3.64
C LEU A 280 7.63 -11.88 3.65
N ILE A 281 8.54 -12.39 4.47
CA ILE A 281 9.88 -11.82 4.65
C ILE A 281 10.90 -12.76 3.99
N LYS A 282 11.63 -12.24 3.01
CA LYS A 282 12.67 -12.96 2.30
C LYS A 282 13.89 -13.20 3.17
N ASP A 283 14.56 -14.32 2.92
CA ASP A 283 15.79 -14.74 3.60
C ASP A 283 17.06 -13.99 3.16
N ASP A 284 16.92 -12.79 2.58
CA ASP A 284 18.08 -11.97 2.20
C ASP A 284 18.58 -11.11 3.36
N SER A 285 19.78 -10.54 3.21
CA SER A 285 20.40 -9.71 4.25
C SER A 285 19.63 -8.43 4.57
N ALA A 286 18.68 -8.04 3.72
CA ALA A 286 17.82 -6.87 3.92
C ALA A 286 16.50 -7.24 4.60
N HIS A 287 16.19 -8.53 4.74
CA HIS A 287 14.90 -9.05 5.19
C HIS A 287 13.74 -8.43 4.39
N THR A 288 13.87 -8.46 3.06
CA THR A 288 12.95 -7.81 2.13
C THR A 288 11.52 -8.33 2.33
N VAL A 289 10.55 -7.42 2.49
CA VAL A 289 9.13 -7.77 2.52
C VAL A 289 8.63 -7.95 1.08
N ILE A 290 8.16 -9.16 0.76
CA ILE A 290 7.77 -9.58 -0.59
C ILE A 290 6.27 -9.46 -0.84
N ASP A 291 5.47 -9.73 0.19
CA ASP A 291 4.04 -9.53 0.21
C ASP A 291 3.67 -9.02 1.60
N SER A 292 2.66 -8.15 1.69
CA SER A 292 2.13 -7.74 2.98
C SER A 292 0.71 -7.21 2.86
N GLY A 293 -0.01 -7.24 3.98
CA GLY A 293 -1.34 -6.66 4.06
C GLY A 293 -1.92 -6.84 5.45
N SER A 294 -3.20 -6.57 5.58
CA SER A 294 -3.94 -6.74 6.82
C SER A 294 -5.33 -7.30 6.57
N GLY A 295 -5.86 -8.04 7.55
CA GLY A 295 -7.18 -8.66 7.51
C GLY A 295 -7.92 -8.43 8.82
N THR A 296 -9.24 -8.27 8.75
CA THR A 296 -10.11 -8.21 9.92
C THR A 296 -10.68 -9.59 10.19
N CYS A 297 -10.71 -10.00 11.45
CA CYS A 297 -11.27 -11.30 11.79
C CYS A 297 -12.78 -11.32 11.54
N ILE A 298 -13.29 -12.44 11.02
CA ILE A 298 -14.69 -12.67 10.71
C ILE A 298 -15.54 -12.49 11.97
N GLY A 299 -15.05 -12.93 13.13
CA GLY A 299 -15.72 -12.71 14.42
C GLY A 299 -15.90 -11.22 14.78
N ALA A 300 -14.98 -10.35 14.37
CA ALA A 300 -15.03 -8.91 14.66
C ALA A 300 -16.12 -8.17 13.87
N THR A 301 -16.43 -8.66 12.65
CA THR A 301 -17.50 -8.07 11.82
C THR A 301 -18.91 -8.27 12.42
N GLN A 302 -19.08 -9.21 13.34
CA GLN A 302 -20.35 -9.45 14.05
C GLN A 302 -20.54 -8.50 15.25
N VAL A 303 -19.47 -8.16 15.98
CA VAL A 303 -19.55 -7.27 17.17
C VAL A 303 -19.91 -5.83 16.78
N SER A 304 -19.62 -5.44 15.54
CA SER A 304 -19.99 -4.13 14.97
C SER A 304 -21.46 -4.03 14.52
N GLN A 305 -22.19 -5.16 14.43
CA GLN A 305 -23.63 -5.12 14.18
C GLN A 305 -24.38 -4.98 15.50
N THR A 306 -24.89 -3.78 15.75
CA THR A 306 -25.95 -3.55 16.76
C THR A 306 -27.07 -4.56 16.51
N PRO A 307 -27.59 -5.30 17.51
CA PRO A 307 -28.65 -6.26 17.28
C PRO A 307 -29.87 -5.55 16.69
N THR A 308 -30.32 -6.07 15.54
CA THR A 308 -31.58 -5.67 14.89
C THR A 308 -32.72 -5.78 15.91
N PRO A 309 -33.65 -4.80 15.99
CA PRO A 309 -34.75 -4.86 16.94
C PRO A 309 -35.57 -6.13 16.72
N THR A 310 -35.76 -6.88 17.81
CA THR A 310 -36.64 -8.05 17.89
C THR A 310 -37.99 -7.71 17.25
N LEU A 311 -38.37 -8.47 16.21
CA LEU A 311 -39.70 -8.37 15.61
C LEU A 311 -40.75 -8.54 16.71
N THR A 312 -41.61 -7.53 16.85
CA THR A 312 -42.80 -7.60 17.69
C THR A 312 -43.72 -8.68 17.12
N PRO A 313 -44.11 -9.72 17.88
CA PRO A 313 -45.04 -10.72 17.37
C PRO A 313 -46.43 -10.10 17.19
N THR A 314 -46.98 -10.25 15.99
CA THR A 314 -48.38 -9.97 15.64
C THR A 314 -49.33 -10.73 16.58
N PRO A 315 -50.40 -10.10 17.10
CA PRO A 315 -51.32 -10.75 18.03
C PRO A 315 -52.07 -11.90 17.36
N THR A 316 -51.97 -13.09 17.94
CA THR A 316 -52.78 -14.28 17.59
C THR A 316 -53.98 -14.35 18.55
N PRO A 317 -55.19 -14.70 18.07
CA PRO A 317 -56.42 -14.60 18.87
C PRO A 317 -56.45 -15.55 20.07
N THR A 318 -57.05 -15.04 21.14
CA THR A 318 -57.30 -15.66 22.44
C THR A 318 -58.11 -16.96 22.39
N PRO A 319 -57.63 -18.04 23.04
CA PRO A 319 -58.50 -19.05 23.63
C PRO A 319 -58.59 -18.91 25.16
N ALA A 320 -59.76 -19.28 25.68
CA ALA A 320 -60.24 -19.16 27.06
C ALA A 320 -59.40 -19.94 28.12
N PRO A 321 -59.58 -19.66 29.43
CA PRO A 321 -58.63 -20.02 30.48
C PRO A 321 -58.83 -21.46 30.99
N SER A 322 -57.74 -22.13 31.40
CA SER A 322 -57.83 -23.27 32.32
C SER A 322 -56.55 -23.48 33.15
N LEU A 323 -56.76 -23.29 34.46
CA LEU A 323 -56.20 -23.91 35.68
C LEU A 323 -54.70 -24.27 35.80
N THR A 324 -54.12 -23.62 36.80
CA THR A 324 -52.83 -23.80 37.49
C THR A 324 -52.57 -25.22 38.01
N PRO A 325 -51.30 -25.66 38.07
CA PRO A 325 -50.78 -26.20 39.33
C PRO A 325 -49.36 -25.73 39.76
N THR A 326 -49.22 -25.82 41.09
CA THR A 326 -48.22 -25.53 42.13
C THR A 326 -46.74 -25.94 41.89
N PRO A 327 -45.75 -25.24 42.52
CA PRO A 327 -44.30 -25.51 42.41
C PRO A 327 -43.78 -26.69 43.26
N THR A 328 -42.64 -27.27 42.86
CA THR A 328 -41.91 -28.37 43.54
C THR A 328 -40.49 -27.90 43.97
N PRO A 329 -39.95 -28.34 45.13
CA PRO A 329 -38.81 -27.70 45.82
C PRO A 329 -37.40 -28.29 45.51
N THR A 330 -36.40 -27.45 45.84
CA THR A 330 -34.93 -27.62 45.79
C THR A 330 -34.35 -28.65 46.78
N PRO A 331 -33.26 -29.38 46.44
CA PRO A 331 -32.50 -30.19 47.40
C PRO A 331 -31.22 -29.52 47.97
N THR A 332 -30.94 -29.86 49.23
CA THR A 332 -29.87 -29.41 50.14
C THR A 332 -28.60 -30.31 50.08
N PRO A 333 -27.36 -29.78 50.31
CA PRO A 333 -26.13 -30.58 50.34
C PRO A 333 -25.79 -31.22 51.72
N THR A 334 -24.99 -32.29 51.71
CA THR A 334 -24.51 -33.08 52.89
C THR A 334 -22.95 -33.21 52.86
N PRO A 335 -22.24 -33.37 54.01
CA PRO A 335 -20.82 -32.97 54.17
C PRO A 335 -19.78 -34.12 54.36
N THR A 336 -18.56 -33.74 54.82
CA THR A 336 -17.44 -34.48 55.50
C THR A 336 -16.28 -34.98 54.60
N THR A 337 -14.96 -35.00 54.92
CA THR A 337 -14.12 -35.00 56.16
C THR A 337 -12.66 -34.49 55.93
N THR A 338 -12.01 -34.07 57.03
CA THR A 338 -10.62 -33.59 57.27
C THR A 338 -9.54 -34.69 57.41
N VAL A 339 -8.29 -34.45 56.96
CA VAL A 339 -7.02 -35.03 57.53
C VAL A 339 -5.82 -34.07 57.35
N THR A 340 -4.90 -34.02 58.32
CA THR A 340 -3.60 -33.28 58.40
C THR A 340 -2.55 -34.17 59.13
N PRO A 341 -1.25 -33.84 59.32
CA PRO A 341 -0.13 -33.30 58.49
C PRO A 341 1.20 -34.14 58.59
N THR A 342 2.31 -33.61 57.99
CA THR A 342 3.80 -33.70 58.31
C THR A 342 4.66 -34.15 57.09
N SER A 343 5.91 -33.72 56.79
CA SER A 343 7.01 -33.00 57.48
C SER A 343 8.03 -32.34 56.48
N SER A 344 8.82 -31.38 56.98
CA SER A 344 9.96 -30.60 56.39
C SER A 344 11.29 -31.41 56.26
N PRO A 345 12.34 -31.03 55.46
CA PRO A 345 13.39 -30.04 55.85
C PRO A 345 14.15 -29.21 54.74
N THR A 346 14.41 -27.92 55.04
CA THR A 346 15.71 -27.12 55.14
C THR A 346 16.82 -27.09 54.01
N PRO A 347 17.86 -26.18 53.99
CA PRO A 347 18.08 -25.12 52.95
C PRO A 347 19.55 -24.82 52.44
N THR A 348 19.72 -23.83 51.54
CA THR A 348 20.91 -22.91 51.26
C THR A 348 22.18 -23.48 50.56
N PRO A 349 23.08 -22.68 49.89
CA PRO A 349 23.39 -21.25 50.07
C PRO A 349 23.61 -20.36 48.81
N THR A 350 23.76 -19.06 49.09
CA THR A 350 24.02 -17.92 48.19
C THR A 350 25.47 -17.44 48.35
N THR A 351 26.12 -16.96 47.27
CA THR A 351 27.34 -16.13 47.33
C THR A 351 27.25 -14.87 46.46
N THR A 352 27.35 -13.73 47.17
CA THR A 352 28.12 -12.50 46.91
C THR A 352 27.92 -11.67 45.62
N ILE A 353 27.47 -10.42 45.82
CA ILE A 353 27.44 -9.33 44.82
C ILE A 353 28.53 -8.30 45.20
N SER A 354 29.26 -7.83 44.19
CA SER A 354 30.19 -6.68 44.23
C SER A 354 29.55 -5.49 43.48
N PRO A 355 29.83 -4.22 43.83
CA PRO A 355 28.90 -3.10 43.58
C PRO A 355 28.90 -2.58 42.14
N THR A 356 27.71 -2.19 41.68
CA THR A 356 27.44 -1.50 40.41
C THR A 356 27.64 0.02 40.56
N PRO A 357 28.31 0.70 39.61
CA PRO A 357 28.43 2.16 39.61
C PRO A 357 27.17 2.87 39.08
N THR A 358 26.95 4.08 39.61
CA THR A 358 25.88 5.05 39.31
C THR A 358 25.84 5.47 37.83
N PRO A 359 24.65 5.65 37.21
CA PRO A 359 24.52 6.11 35.83
C PRO A 359 24.76 7.61 35.66
N THR A 360 25.44 7.99 34.57
CA THR A 360 25.78 9.35 34.16
C THR A 360 24.68 9.97 33.29
N SER A 361 24.46 11.28 33.46
CA SER A 361 23.48 12.11 32.74
C SER A 361 23.78 12.29 31.24
N THR A 362 22.71 12.40 30.43
CA THR A 362 22.75 12.80 29.01
C THR A 362 23.40 14.19 28.82
N PRO A 363 24.37 14.37 27.91
CA PRO A 363 25.07 15.65 27.73
C PRO A 363 24.22 16.69 26.97
N VAL A 364 24.39 17.96 27.37
CA VAL A 364 23.75 19.16 26.79
C VAL A 364 24.75 19.82 25.83
N PRO A 365 24.35 20.28 24.63
CA PRO A 365 25.26 20.94 23.70
C PRO A 365 25.83 22.23 24.29
N ILE A 366 27.14 22.45 24.10
CA ILE A 366 27.90 23.57 24.69
C ILE A 366 28.27 24.60 23.62
N GLY A 367 28.37 24.19 22.35
CA GLY A 367 28.66 25.06 21.21
C GLY A 367 27.40 25.69 20.60
N GLY A 368 27.38 27.01 20.44
CA GLY A 368 26.25 27.77 19.89
C GLY A 368 26.03 27.62 18.37
N GLY A 369 26.70 26.68 17.70
CA GLY A 369 26.63 26.46 16.25
C GLY A 369 27.70 27.21 15.43
N ASP A 370 28.51 28.09 16.03
CA ASP A 370 29.70 28.70 15.40
C ASP A 370 30.88 27.74 15.53
N ALA A 371 30.87 26.70 14.70
CA ALA A 371 31.80 25.59 14.79
C ALA A 371 33.21 25.96 14.30
N CYS A 372 33.33 26.95 13.40
CA CYS A 372 34.63 27.46 12.95
C CYS A 372 35.23 28.52 13.91
N GLY A 373 34.45 29.05 14.86
CA GLY A 373 34.88 30.11 15.78
C GLY A 373 35.09 31.47 15.10
N ASN A 374 34.34 31.74 14.03
CA ASN A 374 34.49 32.94 13.20
C ASN A 374 33.56 34.11 13.62
N GLY A 375 32.76 33.91 14.68
CA GLY A 375 31.87 34.91 15.25
C GLY A 375 30.46 34.91 14.66
N GLY A 376 30.09 33.92 13.84
CA GLY A 376 28.75 33.78 13.28
C GLY A 376 28.40 32.33 12.94
N VAL A 377 27.10 32.03 12.81
CA VAL A 377 26.63 30.71 12.36
C VAL A 377 26.20 30.82 10.90
N ASN A 378 26.99 30.28 9.99
CA ASN A 378 26.76 30.33 8.55
C ASN A 378 27.17 29.01 7.85
N ILE A 379 27.14 29.00 6.51
CA ILE A 379 27.44 27.78 5.74
C ILE A 379 28.88 27.30 5.89
N ASP A 380 29.80 28.17 6.31
CA ASP A 380 31.19 27.81 6.52
C ASP A 380 31.37 26.98 7.80
N ASP A 381 30.53 27.17 8.81
CA ASP A 381 30.48 26.30 10.01
C ASP A 381 30.07 24.88 9.66
N LEU A 382 29.13 24.74 8.72
CA LEU A 382 28.71 23.44 8.20
C LEU A 382 29.85 22.74 7.45
N LYS A 383 30.63 23.50 6.67
CA LYS A 383 31.81 22.99 5.97
C LYS A 383 32.92 22.59 6.94
N CYS A 384 33.15 23.37 8.01
CA CYS A 384 34.13 23.03 9.04
C CYS A 384 33.81 21.70 9.74
N VAL A 385 32.57 21.49 10.17
CA VAL A 385 32.16 20.22 10.80
C VAL A 385 32.31 19.07 9.82
N LEU A 386 31.89 19.25 8.56
CA LEU A 386 31.99 18.20 7.53
C LEU A 386 33.45 17.83 7.19
N GLN A 387 34.32 18.82 7.02
CA GLN A 387 35.72 18.60 6.70
C GLN A 387 36.47 17.90 7.84
N ASN A 388 36.19 18.27 9.09
CA ASN A 388 36.84 17.64 10.24
C ASN A 388 36.27 16.24 10.56
N TRP A 389 34.98 16.00 10.29
CA TRP A 389 34.37 14.68 10.38
C TRP A 389 35.03 13.69 9.40
N LEU A 390 35.21 14.11 8.14
CA LEU A 390 35.87 13.29 7.12
C LEU A 390 37.36 13.06 7.44
N ALA A 391 38.01 14.00 8.13
CA ALA A 391 39.41 13.92 8.51
C ALA A 391 39.69 13.20 9.85
N LYS A 392 38.66 12.81 10.62
CA LYS A 392 38.76 12.16 11.95
C LYS A 392 39.62 12.93 12.98
N LEU A 393 39.54 14.27 12.98
CA LEU A 393 40.25 15.13 13.95
C LEU A 393 39.41 15.38 15.20
N THR A 394 40.02 15.73 16.34
CA THR A 394 39.34 15.88 17.65
C THR A 394 39.63 17.23 18.31
N ASN A 395 39.14 18.33 17.73
CA ASN A 395 39.29 19.69 18.25
C ASN A 395 38.03 20.53 17.96
N SER A 396 37.92 21.73 18.57
CA SER A 396 36.91 22.84 18.59
C SER A 396 35.55 22.79 17.86
N VAL A 397 35.36 21.92 16.87
CA VAL A 397 34.13 21.69 16.10
C VAL A 397 33.19 20.67 16.76
N ASP A 398 33.64 19.94 17.78
CA ASP A 398 32.81 19.07 18.63
C ASP A 398 31.90 19.91 19.54
N GLN A 399 30.63 20.04 19.14
CA GLN A 399 29.62 20.90 19.77
C GLN A 399 29.10 20.31 21.08
N PHE A 400 29.31 19.01 21.32
CA PHE A 400 28.92 18.29 22.54
C PHE A 400 30.09 18.02 23.48
N GLN A 401 31.32 18.27 23.05
CA GLN A 401 32.57 17.93 23.74
C GLN A 401 32.62 16.46 24.18
N ASP A 402 32.00 15.57 23.38
CA ASP A 402 31.94 14.13 23.66
C ASP A 402 33.14 13.36 23.08
N GLY A 403 34.07 14.08 22.44
CA GLY A 403 35.27 13.56 21.81
C GLY A 403 35.03 12.98 20.41
N ARG A 404 33.84 13.14 19.83
CA ARG A 404 33.45 12.54 18.55
C ARG A 404 32.67 13.51 17.66
N ILE A 405 33.27 13.91 16.55
CA ILE A 405 32.55 14.67 15.51
C ILE A 405 31.59 13.73 14.76
N ASN A 406 30.29 13.97 14.88
CA ASN A 406 29.25 13.12 14.29
C ASN A 406 27.99 13.91 13.88
N ALA A 407 26.93 13.18 13.49
CA ALA A 407 25.68 13.77 13.02
C ALA A 407 24.99 14.68 14.05
N LEU A 408 25.25 14.47 15.34
CA LEU A 408 24.73 15.33 16.41
C LEU A 408 25.34 16.72 16.34
N ASP A 409 26.64 16.86 16.15
CA ASP A 409 27.32 18.16 15.98
C ASP A 409 26.78 18.93 14.78
N PHE A 410 26.51 18.20 13.69
CA PHE A 410 25.89 18.73 12.48
C PHE A 410 24.50 19.31 12.75
N SER A 411 23.71 18.62 13.58
CA SER A 411 22.35 19.02 13.92
C SER A 411 22.28 20.33 14.70
N VAL A 412 23.34 20.68 15.45
CA VAL A 412 23.43 21.94 16.20
C VAL A 412 23.63 23.11 15.25
N VAL A 413 24.56 23.01 14.29
CA VAL A 413 24.78 24.04 13.27
C VAL A 413 23.54 24.24 12.41
N LEU A 414 22.87 23.16 12.00
CA LEU A 414 21.66 23.23 11.17
C LEU A 414 20.49 23.94 11.89
N LYS A 415 20.29 23.66 13.18
CA LYS A 415 19.25 24.30 13.99
C LYS A 415 19.55 25.78 14.22
N SER A 416 20.81 26.13 14.49
CA SER A 416 21.22 27.53 14.66
C SER A 416 21.11 28.33 13.35
N LEU A 417 21.36 27.71 12.19
CA LEU A 417 21.12 28.32 10.86
C LEU A 417 19.63 28.60 10.62
N GLN A 418 18.74 27.69 11.00
CA GLN A 418 17.29 27.86 10.84
C GLN A 418 16.73 28.99 11.71
N ALA A 419 17.29 29.23 12.90
CA ALA A 419 16.88 30.32 13.78
C ALA A 419 17.23 31.73 13.23
N ASN A 420 18.33 31.85 12.47
CA ASN A 420 18.81 33.12 11.90
C ASN A 420 18.07 33.59 10.63
N ILE A 421 17.14 32.80 10.08
CA ILE A 421 16.42 33.12 8.83
C ILE A 421 15.05 33.78 9.10
N THR A 422 14.73 34.10 10.35
CA THR A 422 13.49 34.83 10.68
C THR A 422 13.61 36.31 10.26
N PRO A 423 12.85 36.83 9.28
CA PRO A 423 13.04 38.21 8.83
C PRO A 423 12.44 39.21 9.83
N THR A 424 13.23 40.21 10.21
CA THR A 424 12.78 41.41 10.93
C THR A 424 11.90 42.26 10.03
N SER A 425 10.71 42.60 10.50
CA SER A 425 9.70 43.37 9.76
C SER A 425 10.15 44.83 9.52
N THR A 426 10.07 45.27 8.27
CA THR A 426 10.02 46.70 7.89
C THR A 426 8.75 46.98 7.07
N PRO A 427 8.22 48.22 7.07
CA PRO A 427 6.80 48.49 6.88
C PRO A 427 6.36 48.52 5.42
N VAL A 428 5.17 47.99 5.18
CA VAL A 428 4.47 47.93 3.88
C VAL A 428 3.85 49.30 3.52
N PRO A 429 3.92 49.76 2.25
CA PRO A 429 3.23 50.98 1.82
C PRO A 429 1.72 50.77 1.73
N THR A 430 0.98 51.81 2.12
CA THR A 430 -0.47 51.83 2.32
C THR A 430 -1.24 51.57 1.01
N ALA A 431 -2.04 50.50 0.98
CA ALA A 431 -3.00 50.24 -0.07
C ALA A 431 -4.35 50.94 0.22
N SER A 432 -4.99 51.44 -0.84
CA SER A 432 -6.31 52.08 -0.84
C SER A 432 -7.43 51.13 -0.36
N PRO A 433 -8.56 51.67 0.16
CA PRO A 433 -9.54 50.89 0.90
C PRO A 433 -10.35 49.94 0.00
N ILE A 434 -10.30 48.65 0.33
CA ILE A 434 -11.20 47.60 -0.16
C ILE A 434 -12.50 47.64 0.68
N PRO A 435 -13.69 47.38 0.09
CA PRO A 435 -14.97 47.50 0.78
C PRO A 435 -15.06 46.59 2.00
N THR A 436 -15.74 47.08 3.03
CA THR A 436 -15.98 46.40 4.30
C THR A 436 -16.54 44.98 4.09
N PRO A 437 -15.93 43.92 4.67
CA PRO A 437 -16.49 42.58 4.60
C PRO A 437 -17.77 42.51 5.43
N THR A 438 -18.81 41.92 4.85
CA THR A 438 -20.02 41.45 5.54
C THR A 438 -19.62 40.60 6.76
N PRO A 439 -20.34 40.65 7.90
CA PRO A 439 -19.93 39.95 9.12
C PRO A 439 -19.73 38.46 8.86
N SER A 440 -18.59 37.93 9.28
CA SER A 440 -18.34 36.49 9.32
C SER A 440 -19.40 35.82 10.20
N PRO A 441 -20.05 34.73 9.77
CA PRO A 441 -20.83 33.91 10.68
C PRO A 441 -19.95 33.43 11.83
N ASP A 442 -20.52 33.34 13.02
CA ASP A 442 -19.83 32.91 14.24
C ASP A 442 -19.60 31.39 14.19
N LEU A 443 -18.53 30.97 13.49
CA LEU A 443 -18.12 29.56 13.37
C LEU A 443 -17.37 29.15 14.65
N THR A 444 -18.11 28.89 15.72
CA THR A 444 -17.58 28.57 17.05
C THR A 444 -17.23 27.08 17.22
N ASN A 445 -17.91 26.17 16.51
CA ASN A 445 -17.67 24.74 16.59
C ASN A 445 -16.46 24.33 15.73
N LYS A 446 -15.29 24.26 16.37
CA LYS A 446 -14.04 23.84 15.73
C LYS A 446 -13.72 22.39 16.02
N LYS A 447 -13.48 21.63 14.96
CA LYS A 447 -13.02 20.24 15.00
C LYS A 447 -11.64 20.13 14.38
N THR A 448 -10.74 19.37 15.01
CA THR A 448 -9.40 19.10 14.50
C THR A 448 -9.26 17.64 14.12
N TYR A 449 -8.41 17.35 13.13
CA TYR A 449 -8.28 16.01 12.56
C TYR A 449 -6.82 15.56 12.54
N THR A 450 -6.60 14.29 12.88
CA THR A 450 -5.27 13.69 12.91
C THR A 450 -4.92 13.13 11.55
N ALA A 451 -3.78 13.53 11.00
CA ALA A 451 -3.28 12.98 9.74
C ALA A 451 -2.82 11.52 9.91
N SER A 452 -2.99 10.72 8.86
CA SER A 452 -2.60 9.32 8.82
C SER A 452 -1.45 9.11 7.83
N SER A 453 -0.56 8.18 8.15
CA SER A 453 0.52 7.70 7.29
C SER A 453 0.15 6.41 6.53
N ILE A 454 -1.11 5.98 6.57
CA ILE A 454 -1.58 4.79 5.84
C ILE A 454 -1.44 5.04 4.32
N ASP A 455 -0.94 4.03 3.60
CA ASP A 455 -1.00 3.99 2.14
C ASP A 455 -2.39 3.50 1.70
N PHE A 456 -3.02 4.23 0.77
CA PHE A 456 -4.39 3.93 0.34
C PHE A 456 -4.62 4.39 -1.10
N ALA A 457 -5.61 3.75 -1.71
CA ALA A 457 -6.07 4.04 -3.06
C ALA A 457 -6.72 5.42 -3.15
N ASN A 458 -6.34 6.17 -4.20
CA ASN A 458 -7.00 7.40 -4.60
C ASN A 458 -6.94 7.47 -6.13
N PRO A 459 -7.97 8.00 -6.81
CA PRO A 459 -8.00 8.04 -8.26
C PRO A 459 -6.86 8.92 -8.81
N GLU A 460 -6.40 8.61 -10.03
CA GLU A 460 -5.58 9.53 -10.84
C GLU A 460 -4.16 9.83 -10.27
N ARG A 461 -3.68 9.06 -9.29
CA ARG A 461 -2.34 9.20 -8.68
C ARG A 461 -1.69 7.86 -8.34
N GLY A 462 -0.40 7.89 -8.01
CA GLY A 462 0.30 6.75 -7.41
C GLY A 462 1.04 5.89 -8.43
N PHE A 463 1.28 4.61 -8.11
CA PHE A 463 1.94 3.72 -9.05
C PHE A 463 0.97 3.25 -10.13
N MET A 464 1.50 3.04 -11.34
CA MET A 464 0.76 2.49 -12.46
C MET A 464 1.43 1.23 -12.99
N LYS A 465 0.63 0.22 -13.30
CA LYS A 465 1.12 -1.00 -13.96
C LYS A 465 1.09 -0.86 -15.47
N GLN A 466 2.23 -1.02 -16.13
CA GLN A 466 2.27 -1.11 -17.60
C GLN A 466 1.64 -2.41 -18.11
N SER A 467 0.87 -2.34 -19.20
CA SER A 467 0.35 -3.51 -19.92
C SER A 467 0.17 -3.26 -21.40
N SER A 468 0.59 -4.23 -22.22
CA SER A 468 0.36 -4.22 -23.67
C SER A 468 -0.89 -5.00 -24.06
N VAL A 469 -1.86 -4.32 -24.66
CA VAL A 469 -3.07 -4.90 -25.25
C VAL A 469 -2.94 -4.86 -26.76
N PHE A 470 -2.92 -6.04 -27.39
CA PHE A 470 -2.97 -6.20 -28.84
C PHE A 470 -4.41 -6.11 -29.28
N VAL A 471 -4.75 -5.04 -30.01
CA VAL A 471 -6.16 -4.69 -30.26
C VAL A 471 -6.82 -5.64 -31.27
N ASP A 472 -6.02 -6.33 -32.07
CA ASP A 472 -6.42 -7.34 -33.05
C ASP A 472 -6.52 -8.76 -32.45
N GLN A 473 -6.35 -8.91 -31.13
CA GLN A 473 -6.37 -10.20 -30.44
C GLN A 473 -7.41 -10.19 -29.31
N PRO A 474 -7.91 -11.38 -28.88
CA PRO A 474 -8.81 -11.45 -27.73
C PRO A 474 -8.23 -10.79 -26.48
N LEU A 475 -9.02 -9.92 -25.83
CA LEU A 475 -8.59 -9.21 -24.63
C LEU A 475 -8.41 -10.18 -23.45
N ASP A 476 -7.16 -10.29 -22.97
CA ASP A 476 -6.85 -10.84 -21.66
C ASP A 476 -7.21 -9.81 -20.57
N LEU A 477 -8.32 -10.06 -19.86
CA LEU A 477 -8.82 -9.18 -18.79
C LEU A 477 -7.81 -9.05 -17.65
N ALA A 478 -6.90 -10.00 -17.44
CA ALA A 478 -5.89 -9.88 -16.41
C ALA A 478 -4.95 -8.70 -16.70
N LYS A 479 -4.83 -8.24 -17.95
CA LYS A 479 -3.97 -7.10 -18.28
C LYS A 479 -4.48 -5.77 -17.72
N VAL A 480 -5.78 -5.62 -17.50
CA VAL A 480 -6.40 -4.39 -16.97
C VAL A 480 -6.57 -4.49 -15.45
N ARG A 481 -5.46 -4.47 -14.71
CA ARG A 481 -5.46 -4.59 -13.24
C ARG A 481 -4.37 -3.74 -12.60
N ALA A 482 -4.62 -3.29 -11.38
CA ALA A 482 -3.59 -2.79 -10.47
C ALA A 482 -2.69 -3.94 -9.97
N LEU A 483 -1.48 -3.63 -9.49
CA LEU A 483 -0.60 -4.63 -8.84
C LEU A 483 -0.83 -4.72 -7.34
N GLN A 484 -1.24 -3.62 -6.72
CA GLN A 484 -1.50 -3.54 -5.29
C GLN A 484 -2.88 -2.90 -5.08
N SER A 485 -3.52 -3.20 -3.95
CA SER A 485 -4.84 -2.64 -3.61
C SER A 485 -4.83 -1.13 -3.41
N SER A 486 -3.67 -0.53 -3.09
CA SER A 486 -3.51 0.93 -3.01
C SER A 486 -3.20 1.62 -4.35
N ASP A 487 -3.07 0.87 -5.44
CA ASP A 487 -2.90 1.41 -6.80
C ASP A 487 -4.25 1.49 -7.53
N THR A 488 -4.50 2.60 -8.22
CA THR A 488 -5.74 2.81 -9.00
C THR A 488 -5.48 3.07 -10.49
N LEU A 489 -4.20 3.12 -10.88
CA LEU A 489 -3.78 3.44 -12.23
C LEU A 489 -3.24 2.21 -12.98
N VAL A 490 -3.63 2.10 -14.25
CA VAL A 490 -3.03 1.15 -15.19
C VAL A 490 -2.58 1.90 -16.43
N TRP A 491 -1.39 1.57 -16.90
CA TRP A 491 -0.79 2.17 -18.07
C TRP A 491 -0.92 1.23 -19.27
N ILE A 492 -1.87 1.51 -20.16
CA ILE A 492 -2.20 0.64 -21.29
C ILE A 492 -1.49 1.10 -22.55
N TYR A 493 -0.72 0.19 -23.15
CA TYR A 493 -0.26 0.29 -24.53
C TYR A 493 -1.25 -0.43 -25.42
N PHE A 494 -2.02 0.31 -26.21
CA PHE A 494 -2.78 -0.22 -27.32
C PHE A 494 -1.83 -0.46 -28.49
N ARG A 495 -1.60 -1.73 -28.78
CA ARG A 495 -0.61 -2.20 -29.76
C ARG A 495 -1.27 -2.32 -31.12
N LEU A 496 -0.74 -1.54 -32.07
CA LEU A 496 -1.22 -1.41 -33.44
C LEU A 496 -0.27 -2.08 -34.45
N ASP A 497 0.55 -3.03 -33.98
CA ASP A 497 1.61 -3.69 -34.77
C ASP A 497 1.12 -4.17 -36.15
N ASN A 498 -0.05 -4.80 -36.21
CA ASN A 498 -0.60 -5.43 -37.42
C ASN A 498 -1.39 -4.47 -38.34
N TYR A 499 -1.47 -3.18 -37.97
CA TYR A 499 -2.08 -2.12 -38.80
C TYR A 499 -1.05 -1.38 -39.65
N ARG A 500 0.23 -1.70 -39.47
CA ARG A 500 1.32 -1.26 -40.33
C ARG A 500 1.35 -2.07 -41.63
N ASP A 501 2.03 -1.54 -42.64
CA ASP A 501 2.40 -2.33 -43.81
C ASP A 501 3.48 -3.35 -43.44
N GLU A 502 3.19 -4.64 -43.63
CA GLU A 502 4.12 -5.74 -43.31
C GLU A 502 5.42 -5.70 -44.15
N ARG A 503 5.39 -5.04 -45.32
CA ARG A 503 6.56 -4.86 -46.19
C ARG A 503 7.54 -3.82 -45.65
N ASP A 504 7.09 -2.99 -44.70
CA ASP A 504 7.84 -1.84 -44.18
C ASP A 504 8.95 -2.25 -43.20
N SER A 505 10.02 -2.78 -43.79
CA SER A 505 11.22 -3.34 -43.15
C SER A 505 12.44 -2.39 -43.25
N TYR A 506 13.57 -2.80 -42.65
CA TYR A 506 14.78 -1.98 -42.59
C TYR A 506 15.28 -1.54 -43.97
N GLY A 507 15.55 -0.25 -44.13
CA GLY A 507 16.12 0.31 -45.36
C GLY A 507 15.18 0.31 -46.57
N VAL A 508 13.93 -0.12 -46.40
CA VAL A 508 12.92 -0.14 -47.46
C VAL A 508 12.06 1.10 -47.34
N THR A 509 12.08 2.01 -48.32
CA THR A 509 11.12 3.11 -48.42
C THR A 509 10.01 2.72 -49.38
N LEU A 510 8.79 2.53 -48.86
CA LEU A 510 7.61 2.25 -49.67
C LEU A 510 7.05 3.56 -50.22
N THR A 511 6.90 3.67 -51.54
CA THR A 511 6.19 4.78 -52.19
C THR A 511 4.68 4.52 -52.26
N ASP A 512 4.26 3.27 -52.09
CA ASP A 512 2.89 2.75 -52.07
C ASP A 512 2.58 2.10 -50.71
N TYR A 513 2.51 2.88 -49.64
CA TYR A 513 2.29 2.33 -48.29
C TYR A 513 0.88 1.74 -48.11
N HIS A 514 0.76 0.46 -47.78
CA HIS A 514 -0.49 -0.31 -47.66
C HIS A 514 -0.76 -0.76 -46.21
N GLY A 515 -0.64 0.17 -45.26
CA GLY A 515 -1.18 -0.03 -43.91
C GLY A 515 -2.71 -0.07 -43.92
N LYS A 516 -3.31 -0.56 -42.84
CA LYS A 516 -4.76 -0.78 -42.74
C LYS A 516 -5.33 0.11 -41.65
N LEU A 517 -6.56 0.60 -41.87
CA LEU A 517 -7.37 1.25 -40.83
C LEU A 517 -7.67 0.27 -39.69
N LEU A 518 -7.99 0.81 -38.51
CA LEU A 518 -8.48 0.02 -37.38
C LEU A 518 -9.80 -0.65 -37.76
N ASP A 519 -9.86 -1.97 -37.64
CA ASP A 519 -11.11 -2.70 -37.86
C ASP A 519 -12.01 -2.66 -36.61
N GLN A 520 -13.24 -3.17 -36.74
CA GLN A 520 -14.18 -3.16 -35.63
C GLN A 520 -13.69 -3.98 -34.43
N THR A 521 -12.93 -5.05 -34.65
CA THR A 521 -12.38 -5.87 -33.56
C THR A 521 -11.38 -5.07 -32.72
N ALA A 522 -10.54 -4.24 -33.36
CA ALA A 522 -9.69 -3.31 -32.63
C ALA A 522 -10.47 -2.29 -31.82
N LEU A 523 -11.47 -1.65 -32.44
CA LEU A 523 -12.30 -0.64 -31.78
C LEU A 523 -13.04 -1.24 -30.57
N ASP A 524 -13.67 -2.41 -30.74
CA ASP A 524 -14.37 -3.13 -29.67
C ASP A 524 -13.41 -3.56 -28.54
N THR A 525 -12.19 -4.00 -28.88
CA THR A 525 -11.18 -4.39 -27.88
C THR A 525 -10.72 -3.18 -27.06
N ILE A 526 -10.56 -2.02 -27.68
CA ILE A 526 -10.20 -0.77 -27.00
C ILE A 526 -11.33 -0.35 -26.05
N ASP A 527 -12.58 -0.34 -26.51
CA ASP A 527 -13.74 -0.03 -25.66
C ASP A 527 -13.85 -1.01 -24.47
N LYS A 528 -13.65 -2.30 -24.72
CA LYS A 528 -13.70 -3.32 -23.65
C LYS A 528 -12.62 -3.13 -22.59
N VAL A 529 -11.46 -2.56 -22.92
CA VAL A 529 -10.44 -2.19 -21.93
C VAL A 529 -10.96 -1.09 -21.01
N PHE A 530 -11.64 -0.08 -21.54
CA PHE A 530 -12.25 0.98 -20.74
C PHE A 530 -13.36 0.44 -19.84
N ASP A 531 -14.23 -0.43 -20.36
CA ASP A 531 -15.27 -1.10 -19.57
C ASP A 531 -14.69 -1.93 -18.42
N THR A 532 -13.60 -2.66 -18.69
CA THR A 532 -12.92 -3.47 -17.68
C THR A 532 -12.27 -2.60 -16.60
N ALA A 533 -11.71 -1.45 -16.97
CA ALA A 533 -11.18 -0.49 -16.00
C ALA A 533 -12.30 0.06 -15.12
N ARG A 534 -13.44 0.42 -15.73
CA ARG A 534 -14.63 0.93 -15.05
C ARG A 534 -15.18 -0.06 -14.02
N SER A 535 -15.28 -1.34 -14.39
CA SER A 535 -15.79 -2.39 -13.50
C SER A 535 -14.85 -2.71 -12.33
N ARG A 536 -13.61 -2.23 -12.36
CA ARG A 536 -12.56 -2.53 -11.37
C ARG A 536 -12.15 -1.32 -10.53
N GLY A 537 -12.82 -0.17 -10.67
CA GLY A 537 -12.46 1.04 -9.93
C GLY A 537 -11.13 1.66 -10.40
N LEU A 538 -10.72 1.40 -11.64
CA LEU A 538 -9.42 1.84 -12.18
C LEU A 538 -9.57 3.04 -13.10
N LYS A 539 -8.49 3.81 -13.21
CA LYS A 539 -8.27 4.87 -14.19
C LYS A 539 -7.07 4.52 -15.08
N LEU A 540 -7.09 4.96 -16.33
CA LEU A 540 -6.10 4.56 -17.34
C LEU A 540 -5.24 5.74 -17.79
N VAL A 541 -3.93 5.51 -17.79
CA VAL A 541 -3.01 6.25 -18.67
C VAL A 541 -2.90 5.45 -19.95
N ILE A 542 -3.20 6.06 -21.11
CA ILE A 542 -3.26 5.32 -22.38
C ILE A 542 -2.20 5.80 -23.36
N ARG A 543 -1.65 4.87 -24.16
CA ARG A 543 -0.73 5.14 -25.26
C ARG A 543 -1.03 4.20 -26.43
N PHE A 544 -1.06 4.73 -27.65
CA PHE A 544 -1.13 3.93 -28.87
C PHE A 544 0.27 3.76 -29.46
N VAL A 545 0.61 2.53 -29.84
CA VAL A 545 1.98 2.16 -30.22
C VAL A 545 1.95 1.23 -31.43
N TYR A 546 2.62 1.62 -32.52
CA TYR A 546 2.78 0.78 -33.71
C TYR A 546 3.88 -0.28 -33.56
N ASN A 547 4.92 0.01 -32.78
CA ASN A 547 6.07 -0.89 -32.69
C ASN A 547 6.78 -0.75 -31.32
N PRO A 548 7.00 -1.84 -30.56
CA PRO A 548 7.59 -1.80 -29.22
C PRO A 548 9.13 -1.93 -29.24
N GLY A 549 9.83 -1.30 -30.17
CA GLY A 549 11.29 -1.43 -30.24
C GLY A 549 11.78 -2.52 -31.20
N PRO A 550 13.10 -2.57 -31.45
CA PRO A 550 13.67 -3.40 -32.50
C PRO A 550 13.64 -4.92 -32.24
N LYS A 551 12.97 -5.41 -31.18
CA LYS A 551 12.66 -6.82 -30.77
C LYS A 551 13.81 -7.87 -30.79
N SER A 552 14.98 -7.58 -31.36
CA SER A 552 16.20 -8.40 -31.40
C SER A 552 17.42 -7.66 -31.99
N SER A 553 17.28 -6.44 -32.51
CA SER A 553 18.40 -5.64 -33.02
C SER A 553 18.76 -4.50 -32.06
N SER A 554 20.05 -4.32 -31.77
CA SER A 554 20.57 -3.12 -31.07
C SER A 554 20.61 -1.86 -31.94
N ASP A 555 20.10 -1.95 -33.17
CA ASP A 555 20.06 -0.85 -34.13
C ASP A 555 18.66 -0.24 -34.15
N PRO A 556 18.47 0.98 -33.59
CA PRO A 556 17.18 1.67 -33.55
C PRO A 556 16.67 2.09 -34.93
N MET A 557 17.44 1.88 -36.00
CA MET A 557 16.99 2.08 -37.38
C MET A 557 16.44 0.79 -38.01
N LYS A 558 16.70 -0.41 -37.43
CA LYS A 558 16.39 -1.72 -38.06
C LYS A 558 14.93 -2.17 -38.07
N VAL A 559 14.02 -1.46 -37.42
CA VAL A 559 12.58 -1.69 -37.60
C VAL A 559 11.93 -0.33 -37.74
N ASN A 560 11.17 -0.11 -38.81
CA ASN A 560 10.47 1.16 -38.98
C ASN A 560 9.41 1.26 -37.87
N PRO A 561 9.44 2.31 -37.03
CA PRO A 561 8.66 2.30 -35.79
C PRO A 561 7.20 2.72 -35.96
N ASP A 562 6.88 3.40 -37.06
CA ASP A 562 5.62 4.11 -37.27
C ASP A 562 5.09 3.94 -38.71
N VAL A 563 4.09 4.75 -39.07
CA VAL A 563 3.40 4.76 -40.38
C VAL A 563 3.37 6.19 -40.93
N PRO A 564 3.09 6.40 -42.23
CA PRO A 564 2.93 7.73 -42.81
C PRO A 564 1.84 8.57 -42.13
N LEU A 565 1.99 9.90 -42.18
CA LEU A 565 1.14 10.84 -41.43
C LEU A 565 -0.37 10.63 -41.67
N ASN A 566 -0.80 10.45 -42.92
CA ASN A 566 -2.21 10.28 -43.25
C ASN A 566 -2.84 9.12 -42.49
N LEU A 567 -2.17 7.96 -42.45
CA LEU A 567 -2.68 6.79 -41.72
C LEU A 567 -2.68 7.02 -40.19
N VAL A 568 -1.71 7.76 -39.65
CA VAL A 568 -1.75 8.17 -38.23
C VAL A 568 -2.98 9.03 -37.95
N LEU A 569 -3.27 10.01 -38.81
CA LEU A 569 -4.42 10.90 -38.64
C LEU A 569 -5.75 10.13 -38.78
N ASP A 570 -5.84 9.19 -39.72
CA ASP A 570 -7.02 8.35 -39.91
C ASP A 570 -7.27 7.47 -38.66
N HIS A 571 -6.22 6.85 -38.09
CA HIS A 571 -6.36 6.09 -36.84
C HIS A 571 -6.80 6.98 -35.67
N ILE A 572 -6.27 8.19 -35.55
CA ILE A 572 -6.68 9.13 -34.50
C ILE A 572 -8.15 9.52 -34.68
N ASP A 573 -8.61 9.74 -35.91
CA ASP A 573 -10.01 10.06 -36.20
C ASP A 573 -10.96 8.91 -35.82
N GLN A 574 -10.60 7.66 -36.15
CA GLN A 574 -11.38 6.47 -35.76
C GLN A 574 -11.54 6.33 -34.23
N LEU A 575 -10.56 6.81 -33.45
CA LEU A 575 -10.57 6.73 -31.99
C LEU A 575 -11.41 7.83 -31.33
N LYS A 576 -11.87 8.84 -32.07
CA LYS A 576 -12.52 10.04 -31.52
C LYS A 576 -13.71 9.72 -30.63
N LEU A 577 -14.66 8.92 -31.11
CA LEU A 577 -15.87 8.60 -30.34
C LEU A 577 -15.55 7.73 -29.12
N ILE A 578 -14.62 6.79 -29.25
CA ILE A 578 -14.15 5.93 -28.15
C ILE A 578 -13.54 6.77 -27.02
N LEU A 579 -12.64 7.69 -27.37
CA LEU A 579 -11.99 8.57 -26.38
C LEU A 579 -13.00 9.50 -25.70
N GLN A 580 -13.99 10.00 -26.45
CA GLN A 580 -15.05 10.86 -25.92
C GLN A 580 -15.99 10.11 -24.97
N ASN A 581 -16.42 8.90 -25.34
CA ASN A 581 -17.34 8.10 -24.54
C ASN A 581 -16.71 7.55 -23.26
N ASN A 582 -15.38 7.40 -23.22
CA ASN A 582 -14.66 6.82 -22.10
C ASN A 582 -13.85 7.86 -21.29
N THR A 583 -14.23 9.14 -21.37
CA THR A 583 -13.61 10.24 -20.62
C THR A 583 -13.54 9.94 -19.12
N ASP A 584 -14.54 9.24 -18.58
CA ASP A 584 -14.70 8.93 -17.17
C ASP A 584 -13.55 8.06 -16.61
N VAL A 585 -12.99 7.14 -17.40
CA VAL A 585 -11.89 6.27 -16.96
C VAL A 585 -10.51 6.66 -17.48
N ILE A 586 -10.41 7.63 -18.39
CA ILE A 586 -9.11 8.17 -18.84
C ILE A 586 -8.56 9.12 -17.78
N ALA A 587 -7.39 8.82 -17.22
CA ALA A 587 -6.63 9.76 -16.40
C ALA A 587 -5.87 10.77 -17.28
N ALA A 588 -5.06 10.25 -18.21
CA ALA A 588 -4.30 11.03 -19.19
C ALA A 588 -3.99 10.20 -20.43
N MET A 589 -3.69 10.86 -21.55
CA MET A 589 -3.26 10.20 -22.77
C MET A 589 -1.82 10.61 -23.08
N GLN A 590 -0.94 9.65 -23.29
CA GLN A 590 0.40 9.93 -23.84
C GLN A 590 0.31 9.98 -25.37
N ALA A 591 1.03 10.93 -25.98
CA ALA A 591 0.87 11.24 -27.39
C ALA A 591 1.03 10.03 -28.32
N GLY A 592 1.94 9.08 -28.00
CA GLY A 592 2.05 7.82 -28.72
C GLY A 592 2.36 8.00 -30.22
N PHE A 593 2.06 6.96 -31.02
CA PHE A 593 2.12 6.91 -32.49
C PHE A 593 3.48 7.16 -33.17
N VAL A 594 4.33 8.03 -32.64
CA VAL A 594 5.60 8.43 -33.26
C VAL A 594 6.75 7.71 -32.56
N GLY A 595 7.53 6.97 -33.34
CA GLY A 595 8.72 6.29 -32.85
C GLY A 595 8.48 5.01 -32.07
N HIS A 596 9.59 4.35 -31.74
CA HIS A 596 9.55 3.13 -30.94
C HIS A 596 8.85 3.40 -29.61
N TRP A 597 8.02 2.44 -29.19
CA TRP A 597 7.16 2.54 -28.01
C TRP A 597 6.22 3.76 -27.98
N GLY A 598 6.11 4.51 -29.09
CA GLY A 598 5.35 5.76 -29.16
C GLY A 598 6.00 6.93 -28.40
N GLU A 599 7.33 6.92 -28.23
CA GLU A 599 8.07 7.84 -27.35
C GLU A 599 8.65 9.09 -28.03
N TRP A 600 8.44 9.26 -29.34
CA TRP A 600 8.83 10.45 -30.11
C TRP A 600 10.35 10.67 -30.28
N HIS A 601 11.19 9.69 -29.93
CA HIS A 601 12.66 9.77 -30.06
C HIS A 601 13.18 9.32 -31.43
N SER A 602 12.40 8.54 -32.18
CA SER A 602 12.73 7.98 -33.48
C SER A 602 11.55 8.13 -34.43
N SER A 603 11.79 8.23 -35.73
CA SER A 603 10.75 8.12 -36.75
C SER A 603 11.38 7.99 -38.13
N LYS A 604 10.69 7.31 -39.05
CA LYS A 604 11.04 7.33 -40.48
C LYS A 604 10.21 8.37 -41.22
N TYR A 605 8.90 8.41 -40.98
CA TYR A 605 7.97 9.25 -41.73
C TYR A 605 7.71 10.62 -41.07
N LEU A 606 7.94 10.74 -39.77
CA LEU A 606 7.41 11.83 -38.93
C LEU A 606 8.54 12.61 -38.23
N ASN A 607 9.70 12.77 -38.88
CA ASN A 607 10.79 13.60 -38.36
C ASN A 607 10.52 15.10 -38.51
N ASN A 608 9.63 15.50 -39.42
CA ASN A 608 9.24 16.88 -39.60
C ASN A 608 8.42 17.39 -38.40
N LEU A 609 8.74 18.61 -37.94
CA LEU A 609 8.02 19.29 -36.87
C LEU A 609 6.57 19.60 -37.22
N GLU A 610 6.27 19.89 -38.48
CA GLU A 610 4.90 20.17 -38.91
C GLU A 610 4.00 18.95 -38.76
N ASP A 611 4.47 17.77 -39.17
CA ASP A 611 3.73 16.51 -39.05
C ASP A 611 3.49 16.14 -37.58
N ARG A 612 4.53 16.27 -36.75
CA ARG A 612 4.43 16.07 -35.29
C ARG A 612 3.45 17.05 -34.65
N LYS A 613 3.45 18.32 -35.09
CA LYS A 613 2.47 19.31 -34.63
C LYS A 613 1.06 18.94 -35.06
N ARG A 614 0.84 18.54 -36.31
CA ARG A 614 -0.46 18.09 -36.82
C ARG A 614 -1.01 16.88 -36.04
N ILE A 615 -0.16 15.90 -35.71
CA ILE A 615 -0.53 14.79 -34.84
C ILE A 615 -0.97 15.30 -33.46
N THR A 616 -0.19 16.21 -32.87
CA THR A 616 -0.50 16.79 -31.55
C THR A 616 -1.82 17.57 -31.55
N ASP A 617 -2.04 18.44 -32.55
CA ASP A 617 -3.27 19.23 -32.70
C ASP A 617 -4.49 18.31 -32.90
N THR A 618 -4.34 17.22 -33.67
CA THR A 618 -5.41 16.24 -33.91
C THR A 618 -5.74 15.47 -32.64
N LEU A 619 -4.72 15.01 -31.89
CA LEU A 619 -4.91 14.37 -30.58
C LEU A 619 -5.62 15.28 -29.58
N LEU A 620 -5.23 16.55 -29.49
CA LEU A 620 -5.91 17.52 -28.63
C LEU A 620 -7.36 17.79 -29.07
N THR A 621 -7.66 17.64 -30.36
CA THR A 621 -9.02 17.80 -30.90
C THR A 621 -9.92 16.61 -30.55
N VAL A 622 -9.40 15.38 -30.59
CA VAL A 622 -10.20 14.17 -30.32
C VAL A 622 -10.26 13.80 -28.84
N LEU A 623 -9.21 14.11 -28.07
CA LEU A 623 -9.17 13.87 -26.64
C LEU A 623 -10.13 14.83 -25.91
N PRO A 624 -10.93 14.37 -24.93
CA PRO A 624 -11.82 15.22 -24.14
C PRO A 624 -11.12 16.45 -23.58
N SER A 625 -11.78 17.62 -23.65
CA SER A 625 -11.17 18.92 -23.33
C SER A 625 -10.70 19.05 -21.88
N ASP A 626 -11.21 18.20 -20.99
CA ASP A 626 -10.84 18.12 -19.58
C ASP A 626 -9.82 17.01 -19.28
N ARG A 627 -9.20 16.44 -20.31
CA ARG A 627 -8.07 15.51 -20.21
C ARG A 627 -6.80 16.09 -20.82
N THR A 628 -5.68 15.63 -20.26
CA THR A 628 -4.33 16.08 -20.60
C THR A 628 -3.68 15.13 -21.60
N LEU A 629 -3.07 15.72 -22.63
CA LEU A 629 -2.16 15.04 -23.55
C LEU A 629 -0.72 15.18 -23.05
N MET A 630 -0.03 14.06 -22.82
CA MET A 630 1.33 14.04 -22.29
C MET A 630 2.33 13.85 -23.43
N ILE A 631 3.33 14.72 -23.51
CA ILE A 631 4.41 14.68 -24.52
C ILE A 631 5.75 14.56 -23.81
N ARG A 632 6.60 13.60 -24.21
CA ARG A 632 7.88 13.33 -23.52
C ARG A 632 8.83 14.49 -23.51
N TYR A 633 8.94 15.21 -24.62
CA TYR A 633 10.00 16.19 -24.80
C TYR A 633 9.46 17.61 -24.64
N PRO A 634 9.86 18.37 -23.59
CA PRO A 634 9.43 19.76 -23.37
C PRO A 634 9.74 20.67 -24.55
N ARG A 635 10.83 20.40 -25.29
CA ARG A 635 11.17 21.12 -26.53
C ARG A 635 10.04 21.12 -27.57
N TYR A 636 9.26 20.04 -27.70
CA TYR A 636 8.13 20.01 -28.62
C TYR A 636 6.92 20.79 -28.08
N GLN A 637 6.63 20.68 -26.78
CA GLN A 637 5.58 21.48 -26.14
C GLN A 637 5.85 22.98 -26.34
N GLN A 638 7.07 23.43 -26.01
CA GLN A 638 7.49 24.81 -26.17
C GLN A 638 7.46 25.24 -27.64
N ARG A 639 7.94 24.40 -28.56
CA ARG A 639 7.97 24.75 -29.98
C ARG A 639 6.57 24.89 -30.59
N PHE A 640 5.60 24.09 -30.16
CA PHE A 640 4.27 24.05 -30.76
C PHE A 640 3.31 25.07 -30.18
N TYR A 641 3.42 25.37 -28.87
CA TYR A 641 2.43 26.19 -28.16
C TYR A 641 3.04 27.26 -27.24
N GLY A 642 4.37 27.35 -27.17
CA GLY A 642 5.05 28.27 -26.26
C GLY A 642 5.07 27.77 -24.81
N GLY A 643 5.06 28.70 -23.86
CA GLY A 643 5.17 28.43 -22.42
C GLY A 643 6.50 28.94 -21.83
N PRO A 644 6.74 28.72 -20.53
CA PRO A 644 5.92 27.94 -19.59
C PRO A 644 4.56 28.57 -19.32
N ILE A 645 3.60 27.77 -18.86
CA ILE A 645 2.22 28.21 -18.63
C ILE A 645 2.11 29.12 -17.40
N SER A 646 1.29 30.17 -17.47
CA SER A 646 0.96 31.03 -16.33
C SER A 646 -0.31 30.60 -15.59
N ASP A 647 -0.48 31.08 -14.35
CA ASP A 647 -1.71 30.91 -13.55
C ASP A 647 -2.99 31.29 -14.32
N SER A 648 -2.93 32.36 -15.13
CA SER A 648 -4.07 32.84 -15.93
C SER A 648 -4.36 31.98 -17.17
N GLN A 649 -3.38 31.20 -17.63
CA GLN A 649 -3.52 30.29 -18.76
C GLN A 649 -3.89 28.87 -18.32
N ALA A 650 -3.57 28.50 -17.07
CA ALA A 650 -3.91 27.20 -16.50
C ALA A 650 -5.41 26.91 -16.55
N PHE A 651 -5.76 25.67 -16.90
CA PHE A 651 -7.15 25.18 -16.94
C PHE A 651 -8.11 25.93 -17.88
N THR A 652 -7.60 26.70 -18.84
CA THR A 652 -8.42 27.45 -19.81
C THR A 652 -9.01 26.59 -20.94
N GLY A 653 -8.59 25.32 -21.04
CA GLY A 653 -8.98 24.43 -22.14
C GLY A 653 -8.22 24.68 -23.44
N THR A 654 -7.33 25.69 -23.47
CA THR A 654 -6.41 25.93 -24.60
C THR A 654 -5.43 24.77 -24.76
N ASN A 655 -4.89 24.60 -25.96
CA ASN A 655 -3.91 23.55 -26.24
C ASN A 655 -2.73 23.58 -25.27
N LEU A 656 -2.16 24.75 -24.98
CA LEU A 656 -1.07 24.91 -23.99
C LEU A 656 -1.45 24.40 -22.60
N SER A 657 -2.69 24.66 -22.16
CA SER A 657 -3.19 24.27 -20.83
C SER A 657 -3.48 22.78 -20.67
N ARG A 658 -3.42 22.02 -21.76
CA ARG A 658 -3.75 20.59 -21.80
C ARG A 658 -2.54 19.71 -22.10
N LEU A 659 -1.33 20.22 -21.86
CA LEU A 659 -0.08 19.48 -22.06
C LEU A 659 0.52 19.06 -20.72
N GLY A 660 0.85 17.77 -20.60
CA GLY A 660 1.63 17.21 -19.50
C GLY A 660 2.94 16.59 -19.99
N LEU A 661 3.76 16.08 -19.07
CA LEU A 661 5.03 15.43 -19.39
C LEU A 661 4.94 13.93 -19.11
N HIS A 662 5.36 13.08 -20.06
CA HIS A 662 5.70 11.70 -19.74
C HIS A 662 7.21 11.47 -19.87
N ASP A 663 7.91 11.21 -18.78
CA ASP A 663 9.34 10.92 -18.78
C ASP A 663 9.61 9.43 -18.58
N ASP A 664 9.83 8.72 -19.70
CA ASP A 664 10.11 7.28 -19.70
C ASP A 664 11.60 6.97 -19.43
N ALA A 665 12.36 7.95 -18.94
CA ALA A 665 13.77 7.78 -18.62
C ALA A 665 14.15 8.45 -17.30
N PHE A 666 13.21 8.53 -16.37
CA PHE A 666 13.39 9.21 -15.10
C PHE A 666 14.65 8.71 -14.37
N LEU A 667 15.50 9.65 -13.98
CA LEU A 667 16.78 9.46 -13.27
C LEU A 667 17.86 8.65 -14.02
N LYS A 668 17.66 8.33 -15.30
CA LYS A 668 18.64 7.55 -16.08
C LYS A 668 20.00 8.23 -16.18
N ASP A 669 20.00 9.51 -16.54
CA ASP A 669 21.18 10.36 -16.69
C ASP A 669 20.75 11.81 -16.51
N ASP A 670 21.67 12.77 -16.50
CA ASP A 670 21.32 14.18 -16.24
C ASP A 670 20.23 14.74 -17.14
N THR A 671 20.08 14.18 -18.34
CA THR A 671 19.13 14.62 -19.35
C THR A 671 17.90 13.73 -19.44
N ASP A 672 17.83 12.68 -18.63
CA ASP A 672 16.85 11.60 -18.68
C ASP A 672 16.69 11.10 -20.13
N ASP A 673 17.81 10.61 -20.70
CA ASP A 673 17.91 10.11 -22.08
C ASP A 673 17.54 11.15 -23.15
N GLY A 674 17.99 12.39 -22.93
CA GLY A 674 17.71 13.51 -23.83
C GLY A 674 16.28 14.06 -23.74
N THR A 675 15.48 13.67 -22.72
CA THR A 675 14.23 14.36 -22.36
C THR A 675 14.47 15.87 -22.21
N PHE A 676 15.52 16.25 -21.47
CA PHE A 676 15.87 17.63 -21.14
C PHE A 676 16.94 18.24 -22.06
N LYS A 677 16.84 18.00 -23.38
CA LYS A 677 17.70 18.62 -24.41
C LYS A 677 16.88 19.40 -25.43
N SER A 678 17.49 20.42 -26.04
CA SER A 678 16.88 21.22 -27.11
C SER A 678 16.97 20.58 -28.49
N ASN A 679 17.88 19.61 -28.67
CA ASN A 679 18.12 18.95 -29.94
C ASN A 679 17.40 17.58 -29.99
N ALA A 680 17.01 17.17 -31.19
CA ALA A 680 16.57 15.81 -31.51
C ALA A 680 17.25 15.35 -32.80
N ALA A 681 17.87 14.17 -32.78
CA ALA A 681 18.60 13.62 -33.94
C ALA A 681 19.56 14.63 -34.60
N GLY A 682 20.30 15.40 -33.79
CA GLY A 682 21.24 16.43 -34.27
C GLY A 682 20.62 17.76 -34.69
N VAL A 683 19.29 17.86 -34.81
CA VAL A 683 18.59 19.09 -35.20
C VAL A 683 18.16 19.90 -33.97
N LYS A 684 18.41 21.21 -33.99
CA LYS A 684 17.96 22.14 -32.95
C LYS A 684 16.45 22.37 -33.09
N ILE A 685 15.66 21.89 -32.13
CA ILE A 685 14.19 21.99 -32.16
C ILE A 685 13.70 23.30 -31.54
N SER A 686 14.33 23.72 -30.45
CA SER A 686 14.01 24.93 -29.71
C SER A 686 15.28 25.67 -29.31
N THR A 687 15.23 27.00 -29.28
CA THR A 687 16.31 27.87 -28.79
C THR A 687 16.01 28.43 -27.40
N TYR A 688 14.94 27.95 -26.75
CA TYR A 688 14.41 28.50 -25.49
C TYR A 688 15.47 28.56 -24.38
N CYS A 689 16.36 27.57 -24.32
CA CYS A 689 17.38 27.45 -23.26
C CYS A 689 18.79 27.89 -23.68
N ASP A 690 19.00 28.42 -24.89
CA ASP A 690 20.34 28.66 -25.45
C ASP A 690 21.20 29.61 -24.62
N ASN A 691 20.56 30.61 -24.01
CA ASN A 691 21.23 31.64 -23.20
C ASN A 691 20.86 31.54 -21.71
N SER A 692 20.38 30.38 -21.25
CA SER A 692 19.99 30.21 -19.86
C SER A 692 21.21 30.13 -18.95
N SER A 693 21.25 30.96 -17.90
CA SER A 693 22.29 30.92 -16.87
C SER A 693 22.26 29.65 -16.01
N LEU A 694 21.18 28.86 -16.09
CA LEU A 694 21.03 27.58 -15.36
C LEU A 694 21.69 26.40 -16.08
N GLY A 695 22.11 26.58 -17.33
CA GLY A 695 22.44 25.48 -18.23
C GLY A 695 21.19 24.83 -18.85
N GLU A 696 21.38 24.17 -19.99
CA GLU A 696 20.28 23.67 -20.83
C GLU A 696 19.34 22.70 -20.09
N THR A 697 19.91 21.65 -19.49
CA THR A 697 19.15 20.62 -18.78
C THR A 697 18.28 21.21 -17.67
N GLN A 698 18.88 22.04 -16.81
CA GLN A 698 18.17 22.63 -15.68
C GLN A 698 17.13 23.67 -16.14
N CYS A 699 17.40 24.39 -17.23
CA CYS A 699 16.41 25.26 -17.87
C CYS A 699 15.16 24.48 -18.32
N TRP A 700 15.33 23.31 -18.95
CA TRP A 700 14.19 22.47 -19.32
C TRP A 700 13.48 21.85 -18.12
N ARG A 701 14.21 21.44 -17.07
CA ARG A 701 13.59 21.01 -15.80
C ARG A 701 12.77 22.13 -15.16
N ASN A 702 13.24 23.37 -15.22
CA ASN A 702 12.51 24.54 -14.72
C ASN A 702 11.26 24.83 -15.56
N PHE A 703 11.32 24.64 -16.88
CA PHE A 703 10.13 24.71 -17.74
C PHE A 703 9.07 23.68 -17.31
N VAL A 704 9.50 22.44 -17.05
CA VAL A 704 8.62 21.38 -16.54
C VAL A 704 8.09 21.71 -15.16
N TYR A 705 8.94 22.15 -14.22
CA TYR A 705 8.54 22.59 -12.87
C TYR A 705 7.39 23.60 -12.90
N GLN A 706 7.43 24.56 -13.83
CA GLN A 706 6.37 25.57 -13.96
C GLN A 706 5.08 24.98 -14.54
N ASN A 707 5.19 24.11 -15.55
CA ASN A 707 4.02 23.50 -16.19
C ASN A 707 3.35 22.45 -15.30
N SER A 708 4.12 21.67 -14.56
CA SER A 708 3.62 20.53 -13.78
C SER A 708 2.84 20.91 -12.52
N LYS A 709 2.81 22.20 -12.19
CA LYS A 709 1.86 22.75 -11.19
C LYS A 709 0.40 22.52 -11.59
N TYR A 710 0.12 22.46 -12.89
CA TYR A 710 -1.23 22.42 -13.47
C TYR A 710 -1.49 21.18 -14.33
N SER A 711 -0.49 20.34 -14.56
CA SER A 711 -0.56 19.20 -15.48
C SER A 711 0.21 18.00 -14.95
N PRO A 712 -0.19 16.76 -15.28
CA PRO A 712 0.44 15.58 -14.74
C PRO A 712 1.84 15.39 -15.30
N VAL A 713 2.73 14.90 -14.42
CA VAL A 713 4.00 14.28 -14.78
C VAL A 713 3.93 12.81 -14.41
N GLY A 714 4.35 11.95 -15.33
CA GLY A 714 4.54 10.54 -15.04
C GLY A 714 5.46 9.87 -16.03
N GLY A 715 5.56 8.54 -16.00
CA GLY A 715 6.49 7.80 -16.86
C GLY A 715 7.13 6.66 -16.07
N GLU A 716 8.42 6.42 -16.26
CA GLU A 716 9.13 5.30 -15.63
C GLU A 716 10.59 5.59 -15.30
N ALA A 717 11.08 4.96 -14.24
CA ALA A 717 12.51 4.85 -13.99
C ALA A 717 13.10 3.78 -14.92
N SER A 718 14.18 4.10 -15.62
CA SER A 718 14.63 3.26 -16.75
C SER A 718 15.96 2.54 -16.55
N LEU A 719 16.93 3.12 -15.83
CA LEU A 719 18.26 2.54 -15.60
C LEU A 719 18.77 2.89 -14.20
N ASP A 720 19.43 1.94 -13.56
CA ASP A 720 20.08 2.19 -12.28
C ASP A 720 21.38 2.97 -12.47
N ASN A 721 21.45 4.14 -11.83
CA ASN A 721 22.53 5.11 -11.94
C ASN A 721 22.73 5.85 -10.60
N PRO A 722 23.15 5.18 -9.53
CA PRO A 722 23.41 5.84 -8.25
C PRO A 722 24.60 6.81 -8.37
N PRO A 723 24.60 7.97 -7.67
CA PRO A 723 23.61 8.37 -6.67
C PRO A 723 22.34 9.01 -7.26
N ARG A 724 22.25 9.18 -8.59
CA ARG A 724 21.13 9.88 -9.24
C ARG A 724 19.81 9.12 -9.15
N SER A 725 19.82 7.81 -9.40
CA SER A 725 18.66 6.94 -9.21
C SER A 725 18.37 6.63 -7.74
N SER A 726 19.29 6.95 -6.82
CA SER A 726 19.16 6.65 -5.40
C SER A 726 18.03 7.43 -4.74
N CYS A 727 17.57 6.86 -3.64
CA CYS A 727 16.39 7.27 -2.91
C CYS A 727 16.29 8.79 -2.57
N PRO A 728 17.31 9.48 -2.03
CA PRO A 728 17.20 10.92 -1.74
C PRO A 728 16.97 11.78 -2.99
N ASN A 729 17.61 11.43 -4.11
CA ASN A 729 17.46 12.15 -5.37
C ASN A 729 16.12 11.82 -6.03
N ALA A 730 15.64 10.57 -5.94
CA ALA A 730 14.34 10.21 -6.47
C ALA A 730 13.22 11.04 -5.83
N VAL A 731 13.17 11.11 -4.49
CA VAL A 731 12.17 11.91 -3.76
C VAL A 731 12.28 13.39 -4.13
N LEU A 732 13.49 13.95 -4.13
CA LEU A 732 13.71 15.35 -4.47
C LEU A 732 13.27 15.70 -5.91
N GLN A 733 13.58 14.83 -6.89
CA GLN A 733 13.19 15.07 -8.27
C GLN A 733 11.68 14.87 -8.48
N MET A 734 11.06 13.93 -7.76
CA MET A 734 9.61 13.75 -7.77
C MET A 734 8.88 14.98 -7.23
N GLU A 735 9.36 15.54 -6.13
CA GLU A 735 8.83 16.77 -5.53
C GLU A 735 9.03 17.98 -6.45
N ASN A 736 10.24 18.18 -6.99
CA ASN A 736 10.51 19.30 -7.90
C ASN A 736 9.68 19.23 -9.18
N MET A 737 9.51 18.07 -9.80
CA MET A 737 8.75 18.00 -11.06
C MET A 737 7.27 17.73 -10.86
N HIS A 738 6.78 17.69 -9.62
CA HIS A 738 5.39 17.42 -9.28
C HIS A 738 4.87 16.08 -9.87
N TRP A 739 5.57 14.98 -9.58
CA TRP A 739 5.23 13.66 -10.12
C TRP A 739 3.86 13.19 -9.64
N SER A 740 2.98 12.90 -10.60
CA SER A 740 1.60 12.44 -10.36
C SER A 740 1.52 10.92 -10.24
N PHE A 741 2.26 10.21 -11.09
CA PHE A 741 2.27 8.75 -11.12
C PHE A 741 3.53 8.19 -11.78
N ILE A 742 3.91 6.96 -11.47
CA ILE A 742 5.10 6.30 -12.04
C ILE A 742 4.88 4.81 -12.26
N ASN A 743 5.52 4.24 -13.29
CA ASN A 743 5.46 2.81 -13.59
C ASN A 743 6.08 1.98 -12.46
N ASN A 744 5.38 0.93 -12.01
CA ASN A 744 5.87 -0.03 -11.01
C ASN A 744 6.47 -1.32 -11.61
N GLY A 745 6.55 -1.44 -12.94
CA GLY A 745 6.82 -2.71 -13.61
C GLY A 745 8.14 -2.86 -14.37
N PHE A 746 8.71 -1.77 -14.92
CA PHE A 746 9.73 -1.87 -15.98
C PHE A 746 11.17 -2.08 -15.47
N ASN A 747 11.69 -1.20 -14.60
CA ASN A 747 13.03 -1.37 -14.01
C ASN A 747 12.94 -1.72 -12.52
N GLN A 748 12.84 -3.02 -12.24
CA GLN A 748 12.79 -3.52 -10.87
C GLN A 748 14.08 -3.26 -10.10
N THR A 749 15.24 -3.09 -10.74
CA THR A 749 16.49 -2.75 -10.03
C THR A 749 16.38 -1.40 -9.34
N VAL A 750 15.88 -0.37 -10.03
CA VAL A 750 15.67 0.97 -9.43
C VAL A 750 14.54 0.98 -8.42
N LEU A 751 13.43 0.32 -8.71
CA LEU A 751 12.31 0.27 -7.77
C LEU A 751 12.69 -0.48 -6.48
N ASN A 752 13.45 -1.58 -6.60
CA ASN A 752 13.95 -2.32 -5.46
C ASN A 752 15.01 -1.52 -4.69
N SER A 753 15.82 -0.68 -5.34
CA SER A 753 16.75 0.18 -4.61
C SER A 753 16.01 1.20 -3.73
N TRP A 754 14.88 1.75 -4.18
CA TRP A 754 14.04 2.61 -3.33
C TRP A 754 13.36 1.88 -2.17
N ILE A 755 13.05 0.58 -2.35
CA ILE A 755 12.57 -0.29 -1.26
C ILE A 755 13.71 -0.50 -0.25
N ASN A 756 14.88 -0.92 -0.74
CA ASN A 756 16.05 -1.22 0.08
C ASN A 756 16.56 0.01 0.86
N ASP A 757 16.51 1.18 0.23
CA ASP A 757 16.91 2.46 0.84
C ASP A 757 15.80 3.05 1.76
N GLY A 758 14.61 2.45 1.79
CA GLY A 758 13.54 2.77 2.74
C GLY A 758 12.60 3.95 2.37
N CYS A 759 12.74 4.60 1.21
CA CYS A 759 11.82 5.67 0.81
C CYS A 759 10.62 5.22 -0.03
N MET A 760 10.54 3.96 -0.46
CA MET A 760 9.36 3.49 -1.20
C MET A 760 8.03 3.80 -0.48
N PRO A 761 7.88 3.62 0.85
CA PRO A 761 6.66 4.00 1.56
C PRO A 761 6.34 5.50 1.46
N GLU A 762 7.36 6.37 1.46
CA GLU A 762 7.16 7.81 1.24
C GLU A 762 6.70 8.09 -0.19
N ILE A 763 7.38 7.52 -1.19
CA ILE A 763 7.06 7.67 -2.60
C ILE A 763 5.62 7.23 -2.87
N ARG A 764 5.21 6.04 -2.39
CA ARG A 764 3.84 5.52 -2.54
C ARG A 764 2.80 6.50 -2.02
N ARG A 765 3.02 7.07 -0.82
CA ARG A 765 2.08 8.00 -0.19
C ARG A 765 2.05 9.37 -0.87
N ARG A 766 3.20 9.85 -1.35
CA ARG A 766 3.35 11.23 -1.83
C ARG A 766 3.17 11.38 -3.34
N LEU A 767 3.29 10.32 -4.17
CA LEU A 767 3.01 10.42 -5.61
C LEU A 767 1.64 11.06 -5.87
N GLY A 768 1.57 12.09 -6.71
CA GLY A 768 0.34 12.85 -6.94
C GLY A 768 -0.07 13.69 -5.73
N TYR A 769 -1.37 13.87 -5.54
CA TYR A 769 -1.90 14.61 -4.40
C TYR A 769 -2.02 13.72 -3.15
N ARG A 770 -1.94 14.32 -1.96
CA ARG A 770 -2.32 13.67 -0.69
C ARG A 770 -2.94 14.72 0.22
N LEU A 771 -4.26 14.67 0.38
CA LEU A 771 -4.99 15.71 1.11
C LEU A 771 -5.13 15.31 2.59
N GLU A 772 -4.68 16.18 3.48
CA GLU A 772 -4.82 16.06 4.92
C GLU A 772 -5.77 17.14 5.43
N LEU A 773 -6.90 16.72 6.00
CA LEU A 773 -7.79 17.60 6.74
C LEU A 773 -7.11 18.02 8.04
N LYS A 774 -7.15 19.31 8.36
CA LYS A 774 -6.51 19.86 9.57
C LYS A 774 -7.54 20.32 10.58
N GLU A 775 -8.47 21.18 10.12
CA GLU A 775 -9.50 21.78 10.97
C GLU A 775 -10.77 21.98 10.14
N ALA A 776 -11.93 21.89 10.78
CA ALA A 776 -13.20 22.34 10.26
C ALA A 776 -13.90 23.19 11.32
N ALA A 777 -14.24 24.43 10.97
CA ALA A 777 -15.09 25.29 11.77
C ALA A 777 -16.49 25.30 11.14
N LEU A 778 -17.50 24.93 11.93
CA LEU A 778 -18.84 24.59 11.46
C LEU A 778 -19.88 25.53 12.09
N GLN A 779 -20.92 25.85 11.32
CA GLN A 779 -22.08 26.58 11.82
C GLN A 779 -22.89 25.69 12.77
N GLU A 780 -23.25 26.23 13.93
CA GLU A 780 -24.18 25.59 14.88
C GLU A 780 -25.63 26.08 14.66
N ASN A 781 -26.60 25.37 15.24
CA ASN A 781 -28.02 25.70 15.24
C ASN A 781 -28.61 25.87 13.82
N LEU A 782 -28.36 24.87 12.96
CA LEU A 782 -28.91 24.86 11.61
C LEU A 782 -30.42 24.63 11.66
N SER A 783 -31.17 25.37 10.83
CA SER A 783 -32.59 25.12 10.59
C SER A 783 -32.89 25.09 9.10
N PRO A 784 -33.96 24.40 8.66
CA PRO A 784 -34.39 24.41 7.27
C PRO A 784 -34.58 25.85 6.77
N GLY A 785 -34.06 26.15 5.57
CA GLY A 785 -34.10 27.51 5.00
C GLY A 785 -32.93 28.43 5.41
N ASN A 786 -32.14 28.08 6.43
CA ASN A 786 -30.97 28.86 6.84
C ASN A 786 -29.72 28.52 6.03
N THR A 787 -28.67 29.32 6.21
CA THR A 787 -27.37 29.10 5.57
C THR A 787 -26.47 28.19 6.43
N LEU A 788 -26.00 27.09 5.84
CA LEU A 788 -24.90 26.29 6.37
C LEU A 788 -23.57 26.92 5.93
N SER A 789 -22.81 27.44 6.88
CA SER A 789 -21.45 27.97 6.66
C SER A 789 -20.40 27.04 7.24
N VAL A 790 -19.30 26.85 6.52
CA VAL A 790 -18.16 26.05 6.93
C VAL A 790 -16.85 26.76 6.55
N SER A 791 -15.83 26.54 7.37
CA SER A 791 -14.43 26.86 7.07
C SER A 791 -13.60 25.59 7.25
N VAL A 792 -13.08 25.03 6.16
CA VAL A 792 -12.30 23.78 6.18
C VAL A 792 -10.86 24.05 5.80
N SER A 793 -9.92 23.71 6.69
CA SER A 793 -8.47 23.81 6.46
C SER A 793 -7.90 22.46 6.06
N LEU A 794 -7.16 22.41 4.94
CA LEU A 794 -6.51 21.21 4.43
C LEU A 794 -5.07 21.49 4.00
N ARG A 795 -4.23 20.45 3.94
CA ARG A 795 -2.87 20.49 3.37
C ARG A 795 -2.74 19.44 2.27
N ASN A 796 -2.12 19.80 1.15
CA ASN A 796 -1.65 18.80 0.18
C ASN A 796 -0.20 18.39 0.53
N SER A 797 0.00 17.19 1.08
CA SER A 797 1.32 16.64 1.42
C SER A 797 1.92 15.75 0.32
N GLY A 798 1.24 15.63 -0.82
CA GLY A 798 1.74 14.93 -1.99
C GLY A 798 2.81 15.71 -2.76
N PHE A 799 3.29 15.13 -3.86
CA PHE A 799 4.23 15.72 -4.80
C PHE A 799 3.53 16.61 -5.83
N ALA A 800 2.24 16.37 -6.15
CA ALA A 800 1.52 17.09 -7.20
C ALA A 800 0.13 17.57 -6.77
N SER A 801 -0.41 18.52 -7.55
CA SER A 801 -1.83 18.89 -7.53
C SER A 801 -2.69 17.83 -8.21
N MET A 802 -4.01 17.90 -8.03
CA MET A 802 -4.94 17.24 -8.98
C MET A 802 -4.85 17.92 -10.35
N TYR A 803 -5.07 17.16 -11.43
CA TYR A 803 -5.00 17.69 -12.80
C TYR A 803 -6.32 17.53 -13.58
N ASN A 804 -7.14 16.53 -13.25
CA ASN A 804 -8.49 16.40 -13.79
C ASN A 804 -9.51 17.13 -12.89
N PRO A 805 -10.64 17.63 -13.44
CA PRO A 805 -11.63 18.33 -12.64
C PRO A 805 -12.24 17.41 -11.57
N ARG A 806 -12.38 17.94 -10.35
CA ARG A 806 -12.93 17.21 -9.21
C ARG A 806 -13.94 18.08 -8.47
N PRO A 807 -15.26 17.86 -8.64
CA PRO A 807 -16.25 18.66 -7.95
C PRO A 807 -16.18 18.41 -6.43
N VAL A 808 -16.44 19.46 -5.65
CA VAL A 808 -16.47 19.38 -4.17
C VAL A 808 -17.89 19.66 -3.70
N TYR A 809 -18.40 18.83 -2.80
CA TYR A 809 -19.72 18.97 -2.21
C TYR A 809 -19.65 19.00 -0.69
N LEU A 810 -20.51 19.80 -0.06
CA LEU A 810 -20.97 19.51 1.30
C LEU A 810 -22.16 18.57 1.21
N VAL A 811 -22.18 17.54 2.06
CA VAL A 811 -23.26 16.55 2.08
C VAL A 811 -23.81 16.43 3.49
N LEU A 812 -25.13 16.56 3.62
CA LEU A 812 -25.87 16.15 4.81
C LEU A 812 -26.55 14.80 4.52
N GLN A 813 -26.16 13.76 5.25
CA GLN A 813 -26.70 12.41 5.08
C GLN A 813 -27.15 11.82 6.41
N ASN A 814 -28.38 11.32 6.46
CA ASN A 814 -28.83 10.41 7.52
C ASN A 814 -29.38 9.11 6.90
N THR A 815 -30.03 8.25 7.69
CA THR A 815 -30.53 6.96 7.19
C THR A 815 -31.60 7.09 6.10
N SER A 816 -32.31 8.21 6.03
CA SER A 816 -33.49 8.39 5.17
C SER A 816 -33.36 9.51 4.15
N ASN A 817 -32.44 10.46 4.36
CA ASN A 817 -32.33 11.69 3.58
C ASN A 817 -30.88 12.02 3.21
N ARG A 818 -30.69 12.54 2.00
CA ARG A 818 -29.41 13.02 1.44
C ARG A 818 -29.60 14.38 0.81
N TYR A 819 -28.75 15.34 1.20
CA TYR A 819 -28.71 16.67 0.58
C TYR A 819 -27.26 16.99 0.17
N GLU A 820 -27.07 17.32 -1.11
CA GLU A 820 -25.76 17.62 -1.70
C GLU A 820 -25.68 19.10 -2.12
N PHE A 821 -24.61 19.78 -1.71
CA PHE A 821 -24.37 21.19 -2.01
C PHE A 821 -23.03 21.36 -2.71
N LYS A 822 -23.06 21.59 -4.03
CA LYS A 822 -21.84 21.80 -4.81
C LYS A 822 -21.17 23.14 -4.47
N LEU A 823 -19.88 23.10 -4.16
CA LEU A 823 -19.06 24.27 -3.86
C LEU A 823 -18.43 24.82 -5.14
N ASN A 824 -19.16 25.67 -5.88
CA ASN A 824 -18.75 26.12 -7.23
C ASN A 824 -17.48 26.99 -7.26
N SER A 825 -17.09 27.61 -6.14
CA SER A 825 -15.88 28.42 -6.03
C SER A 825 -14.61 27.61 -5.70
N VAL A 826 -14.74 26.29 -5.48
CA VAL A 826 -13.65 25.43 -5.04
C VAL A 826 -13.15 24.59 -6.22
N ASP A 827 -11.87 24.74 -6.55
CA ASP A 827 -11.20 23.95 -7.58
C ASP A 827 -9.96 23.23 -6.99
N PRO A 828 -10.07 21.93 -6.70
CA PRO A 828 -8.98 21.14 -6.14
C PRO A 828 -7.72 21.07 -7.01
N LYS A 829 -7.81 21.36 -8.31
CA LYS A 829 -6.64 21.40 -9.19
C LYS A 829 -5.68 22.54 -8.84
N LYS A 830 -6.15 23.53 -8.09
CA LYS A 830 -5.34 24.65 -7.58
C LYS A 830 -4.68 24.34 -6.23
N TRP A 831 -4.88 23.15 -5.68
CA TRP A 831 -4.25 22.74 -4.43
C TRP A 831 -2.84 22.19 -4.67
N GLU A 832 -1.90 23.09 -4.98
CA GLU A 832 -0.47 22.80 -5.11
C GLU A 832 0.09 22.01 -3.92
N ALA A 833 1.01 21.10 -4.24
CA ALA A 833 1.79 20.30 -3.31
C ALA A 833 2.53 21.16 -2.28
N GLY A 834 2.65 20.63 -1.06
CA GLY A 834 3.34 21.27 0.06
C GLY A 834 2.60 22.42 0.74
N LYS A 835 1.49 22.91 0.17
CA LYS A 835 0.74 24.08 0.68
C LYS A 835 -0.53 23.70 1.46
N SER A 836 -1.02 24.67 2.23
CA SER A 836 -2.29 24.60 2.96
C SER A 836 -3.34 25.52 2.34
N TYR A 837 -4.59 25.12 2.42
CA TYR A 837 -5.73 25.81 1.82
C TYR A 837 -6.87 25.90 2.83
N VAL A 838 -7.62 26.99 2.78
CA VAL A 838 -8.84 27.18 3.57
C VAL A 838 -10.02 27.34 2.62
N ILE A 839 -10.99 26.45 2.75
CA ILE A 839 -12.25 26.49 2.02
C ILE A 839 -13.28 27.17 2.93
N ASN A 840 -13.57 28.44 2.63
CA ASN A 840 -14.70 29.14 3.22
C ASN A 840 -15.89 29.00 2.27
N SER A 841 -17.00 28.44 2.76
CA SER A 841 -18.18 28.20 1.93
C SER A 841 -19.45 28.33 2.73
N SER A 842 -20.48 28.88 2.08
CA SER A 842 -21.82 29.03 2.63
C SER A 842 -22.82 28.54 1.61
N VAL A 843 -23.73 27.65 2.03
CA VAL A 843 -24.76 27.05 1.18
C VAL A 843 -26.12 27.21 1.84
N ASN A 844 -27.16 27.51 1.06
CA ASN A 844 -28.50 27.65 1.59
C ASN A 844 -29.14 26.27 1.74
N LEU A 845 -29.57 25.93 2.95
CA LEU A 845 -30.35 24.73 3.20
C LEU A 845 -31.76 24.92 2.65
N PRO A 846 -32.28 23.96 1.84
CA PRO A 846 -33.66 24.00 1.39
C PRO A 846 -34.64 24.06 2.56
N ALA A 847 -35.75 24.76 2.39
CA ALA A 847 -36.80 24.85 3.42
C ALA A 847 -37.46 23.50 3.72
N ASN A 848 -37.29 22.50 2.86
CA ASN A 848 -37.79 21.14 3.01
C ASN A 848 -36.75 20.16 3.58
N VAL A 849 -35.58 20.63 4.04
CA VAL A 849 -34.67 19.77 4.80
C VAL A 849 -35.40 19.30 6.05
N VAL A 850 -35.42 17.98 6.28
CA VAL A 850 -36.09 17.39 7.45
C VAL A 850 -35.22 17.58 8.69
N SER A 851 -35.79 18.06 9.79
CA SER A 851 -35.07 18.14 11.07
C SER A 851 -34.57 16.78 11.53
N GLY A 852 -33.37 16.74 12.12
CA GLY A 852 -32.75 15.51 12.61
C GLY A 852 -31.23 15.60 12.70
N THR A 853 -30.60 14.48 13.05
CA THR A 853 -29.14 14.34 13.09
C THR A 853 -28.63 13.79 11.77
N TYR A 854 -27.56 14.40 11.25
CA TYR A 854 -26.94 14.09 9.97
C TYR A 854 -25.43 13.94 10.12
N LYS A 855 -24.83 13.07 9.31
CA LYS A 855 -23.42 13.18 8.96
C LYS A 855 -23.26 14.38 8.04
N LEU A 856 -22.44 15.36 8.42
CA LEU A 856 -21.92 16.39 7.53
C LEU A 856 -20.57 15.92 6.97
N ALA A 857 -20.46 15.87 5.65
CA ALA A 857 -19.25 15.43 4.97
C ALA A 857 -18.78 16.42 3.89
N LEU A 858 -17.48 16.38 3.61
CA LEU A 858 -16.89 16.92 2.39
C LEU A 858 -16.69 15.76 1.40
N TRP A 859 -17.37 15.84 0.26
CA TRP A 859 -17.37 14.79 -0.75
C TRP A 859 -16.73 15.26 -2.04
N MET A 860 -15.84 14.44 -2.60
CA MET A 860 -15.06 14.75 -3.80
C MET A 860 -15.17 13.60 -4.82
N PRO A 861 -16.35 13.37 -5.41
CA PRO A 861 -16.59 12.27 -6.34
C PRO A 861 -15.99 12.53 -7.72
N ASP A 862 -16.06 11.54 -8.61
CA ASP A 862 -15.80 11.78 -10.03
C ASP A 862 -16.74 12.83 -10.64
N LEU A 863 -16.25 13.53 -11.66
CA LEU A 863 -17.07 14.47 -12.42
C LEU A 863 -18.15 13.73 -13.23
N SER A 864 -17.84 12.54 -13.73
CA SER A 864 -18.79 11.76 -14.53
C SER A 864 -19.92 11.22 -13.66
N GLU A 865 -21.16 11.39 -14.12
CA GLU A 865 -22.33 10.85 -13.42
C GLU A 865 -22.28 9.31 -13.34
N SER A 866 -21.67 8.64 -14.32
CA SER A 866 -21.50 7.17 -14.32
C SER A 866 -20.67 6.65 -13.15
N LEU A 867 -19.75 7.47 -12.62
CA LEU A 867 -18.81 7.08 -11.55
C LEU A 867 -19.04 7.85 -10.26
N LYS A 868 -19.86 8.91 -10.28
CA LYS A 868 -20.04 9.86 -9.17
C LYS A 868 -20.32 9.16 -7.85
N ASN A 869 -21.22 8.16 -7.83
CA ASN A 869 -21.62 7.46 -6.61
C ASN A 869 -20.79 6.19 -6.30
N ASN A 870 -19.72 5.91 -7.06
CA ASN A 870 -18.82 4.80 -6.77
C ASN A 870 -17.65 5.31 -5.91
N SER A 871 -17.55 4.81 -4.68
CA SER A 871 -16.57 5.27 -3.70
C SER A 871 -15.11 5.07 -4.14
N ALA A 872 -14.83 4.09 -5.00
CA ALA A 872 -13.50 3.86 -5.57
C ALA A 872 -12.99 5.05 -6.42
N TYR A 873 -13.90 5.90 -6.90
CA TYR A 873 -13.59 7.10 -7.68
C TYR A 873 -13.73 8.40 -6.87
N SER A 874 -14.02 8.32 -5.58
CA SER A 874 -14.05 9.47 -4.67
C SER A 874 -12.68 9.69 -4.03
N VAL A 875 -12.36 10.94 -3.69
CA VAL A 875 -11.09 11.28 -3.06
C VAL A 875 -11.16 11.06 -1.55
N ARG A 876 -10.31 10.17 -1.05
CA ARG A 876 -10.07 9.93 0.38
C ARG A 876 -8.99 10.85 0.93
N PHE A 877 -9.25 11.41 2.12
CA PHE A 877 -8.28 12.21 2.88
C PHE A 877 -7.40 11.31 3.77
N ALA A 878 -6.16 11.75 3.96
CA ALA A 878 -5.13 11.07 4.74
C ALA A 878 -5.32 11.37 6.23
N ASN A 879 -6.44 10.94 6.81
CA ASN A 879 -6.81 11.16 8.20
C ASN A 879 -7.37 9.88 8.84
N PHE A 880 -7.19 9.74 10.15
CA PHE A 880 -7.89 8.72 10.93
C PHE A 880 -9.35 9.10 11.12
N ASP A 881 -10.25 8.10 11.12
CA ASP A 881 -11.68 8.23 11.46
C ASP A 881 -12.50 9.25 10.64
N VAL A 882 -12.01 9.65 9.47
CA VAL A 882 -12.69 10.60 8.56
C VAL A 882 -13.38 9.89 7.40
N TRP A 883 -12.85 8.76 6.93
CA TRP A 883 -13.28 8.15 5.69
C TRP A 883 -14.45 7.17 5.87
N ASP A 884 -15.53 7.38 5.11
CA ASP A 884 -16.64 6.43 4.98
C ASP A 884 -16.48 5.65 3.66
N GLU A 885 -16.03 4.39 3.75
CA GLU A 885 -15.71 3.54 2.58
C GLU A 885 -16.92 3.24 1.70
N THR A 886 -18.11 3.17 2.29
CA THR A 886 -19.34 2.81 1.56
C THR A 886 -19.83 3.98 0.72
N LEU A 887 -19.81 5.19 1.30
CA LEU A 887 -20.34 6.40 0.64
C LEU A 887 -19.25 7.19 -0.10
N GLY A 888 -17.98 6.91 0.18
CA GLY A 888 -16.85 7.67 -0.35
C GLY A 888 -16.74 9.08 0.22
N TYR A 889 -17.12 9.27 1.48
CA TYR A 889 -17.21 10.59 2.13
C TYR A 889 -16.05 10.85 3.09
N ASN A 890 -15.62 12.13 3.18
CA ASN A 890 -14.75 12.59 4.26
C ASN A 890 -15.63 13.30 5.31
N ILE A 891 -15.92 12.62 6.42
CA ILE A 891 -16.81 13.10 7.48
C ILE A 891 -16.16 14.29 8.20
N LEU A 892 -16.87 15.42 8.22
CA LEU A 892 -16.51 16.59 9.00
C LEU A 892 -17.16 16.51 10.38
N ASP A 893 -18.44 16.17 10.44
CA ASP A 893 -19.19 16.00 11.68
C ASP A 893 -20.11 14.78 11.58
N PRO A 894 -19.98 13.75 12.43
CA PRO A 894 -20.89 12.61 12.42
C PRO A 894 -22.30 12.96 12.92
N ASP A 895 -22.44 14.02 13.74
CA ASP A 895 -23.64 14.29 14.54
C ASP A 895 -24.16 15.72 14.36
N MET A 896 -24.14 16.23 13.12
CA MET A 896 -24.65 17.56 12.80
C MET A 896 -26.18 17.62 12.99
N ILE A 897 -26.64 18.56 13.81
CA ILE A 897 -28.07 18.70 14.12
C ILE A 897 -28.69 19.79 13.22
N VAL A 898 -29.79 19.43 12.54
CA VAL A 898 -30.69 20.38 11.87
C VAL A 898 -32.00 20.41 12.66
N GLN A 899 -32.36 21.57 13.21
CA GLN A 899 -33.52 21.80 14.07
C GLN A 899 -34.71 22.35 13.30
#